data_AF-A0A2V9AUB5-F1
#
_entry.id   AF-A0A2V9AUB5-F1
#
_cell.length_a   1.000
_cell.length_b   1.000
_cell.length_c   1.000
_cell.angle_alpha   90.00
_cell.angle_beta   90.00
_cell.angle_gamma   90.00
#
_symmetry.space_group_name_H-M   'P 1'
#
loop_
_entity.id
_entity.type
_entity.pdbx_description
1 polymer ?
#
loop_
_entity_poly.entity_id
_entity_poly.type
_entity_poly.pdbx_seq_one_letter_code
_entity_poly.pdbx_strand_id
1 'polypeptide(L)'
;MKERRPIFYDAERVRWRHTRRALEISGALLTLLLVYFFITIAASVDLPAGLLPDTKLGYHALKTKKKLLPVREGRRRRVANIGSVPASYDPVRAAFFVSWDPNSLASLKKHYREIDLLIPEQLHAVSADGALTVVDYEHGQNRAKVSPTKAIAILKQDELHQWMKSLNPPVELPMMALLNNYDGVHWRIDDMVKLLANPASRQRLVTDAVEFAVQSHEAGIVVDFEEVPDTSQANYREFAAELGPALHSVGLKLMLELPARDDAYDYGFFAQQCDAIVLLNYDEHWQSSPPGPIASQDWYVENLRQIREVVPPRKLIVAVGSYAYDWSEAATKTHEPAQSLTIQEALLHAFESETQVEIDSASLNPHYSYSDEHGHVHQVWMLDAVTAYNELRASERTGVQGTALWRLGSADTSLWPVWDATRPDDAIRQKLEDLPPGPDLILEGDGDVWHFLDTPKRGHRTFTYDSTADLITSEKYDAYPLSYHIDQIGAAKKKLAITFDDGPDPTWTPKILDVLKEKNVPATFFVIGLSANKWPQILRREYAEGHEIGNHTYSHPDWESPNLSATQIRWELNLTERLIESLVGAKPLLFRPPYGIDHQPEFAEEVAHLPTAQEMGYIIIGQKVDPHDWSQLSPGVPLPAATIVENALREAPEGNIILLHDGGGNRSQTVLALPQLIDALRAQGYEFVSVPELIGKTRAQVMLPLSRKEQFEARADGFIFGIYHWSWVVISATFILGIILVSGRTLIIGILALIEKLRPDGPEIRGPLPGVTVLIPAHNEESVIIQTVNSVLESDYLDLQIIVVNDGSTDKTRELLDAHFSRQPRVRIIHQVNRGKAAALNVAMSQAETEIVVTIDADTEIEPDAIRKLVRHFADPTVGAVAGNVKVGNRSRWLTRWQALEYITSQNMEKRAFDLLNCITVVPGALGAWRRQAIEAAGGITADTVAEDADLTIAIRRLGWRIGYDEEAIAWTEAPETPAQLIRQRFRWTFGTLQSFWKHSSTLFRPKYGTLGWVALPNIFVFQLVLPLISPIIDLLFLWSLALWALEKLQLSWLPTLHATTGDLMRSIFFFIGFLLIDVFTCVLAFALERKEDWSLLVPVLLQRFYYRQLMYVVLFRSVKEAVRGRPVGWRGVEPEGPPAPTLPEAPAKPAAVAGN
;
A
#
# COMPACT_ATOMS: atom_id res chain seq x y z
N MET A 1 -63.06 25.39 14.04
CA MET A 1 -61.63 25.25 14.40
C MET A 1 -60.85 26.25 13.56
N LYS A 2 -59.87 26.99 14.11
CA LYS A 2 -58.93 27.76 13.28
C LYS A 2 -58.10 26.75 12.48
N GLU A 3 -58.13 26.82 11.15
CA GLU A 3 -57.26 25.99 10.29
C GLU A 3 -55.80 26.24 10.67
N ARG A 4 -55.18 25.27 11.35
CA ARG A 4 -53.76 25.32 11.68
C ARG A 4 -52.98 24.97 10.41
N ARG A 5 -51.96 25.77 10.09
CA ARG A 5 -51.10 25.53 8.93
C ARG A 5 -50.34 24.19 9.14
N PRO A 6 -50.11 23.41 8.06
CA PRO A 6 -49.35 22.16 8.16
C PRO A 6 -47.97 22.37 8.78
N ILE A 7 -47.51 21.42 9.59
CA ILE A 7 -46.17 21.42 10.16
C ILE A 7 -45.14 21.38 9.03
N PHE A 8 -44.11 22.23 9.13
CA PHE A 8 -43.13 22.53 8.10
C PHE A 8 -43.62 23.35 6.90
N TYR A 9 -44.87 23.79 6.80
CA TYR A 9 -45.23 24.68 5.69
C TYR A 9 -44.47 26.02 5.76
N ASP A 10 -43.80 26.40 4.66
CA ASP A 10 -43.05 27.66 4.51
C ASP A 10 -43.35 28.25 3.12
N ALA A 11 -44.37 29.11 3.05
CA ALA A 11 -44.86 29.70 1.81
C ALA A 11 -43.77 30.49 1.05
N GLU A 12 -42.89 31.17 1.78
CA GLU A 12 -41.82 32.00 1.22
C GLU A 12 -40.50 31.22 1.02
N ARG A 13 -40.46 29.94 1.40
CA ARG A 13 -39.29 29.06 1.30
C ARG A 13 -38.02 29.66 1.91
N VAL A 14 -38.15 30.44 2.97
CA VAL A 14 -37.01 31.09 3.65
C VAL A 14 -36.01 30.03 4.12
N ARG A 15 -36.49 28.94 4.72
CA ARG A 15 -35.63 27.86 5.23
C ARG A 15 -34.81 27.22 4.12
N TRP A 16 -35.43 26.93 2.98
CA TRP A 16 -34.72 26.37 1.83
C TRP A 16 -33.72 27.33 1.22
N ARG A 17 -34.06 28.63 1.10
CA ARG A 17 -33.11 29.64 0.59
C ARG A 17 -31.86 29.73 1.46
N HIS A 18 -32.01 29.76 2.79
CA HIS A 18 -30.87 29.79 3.71
C HIS A 18 -30.06 28.50 3.68
N THR A 19 -30.73 27.35 3.75
CA THR A 19 -30.05 26.04 3.75
C THR A 19 -29.29 25.82 2.44
N ARG A 20 -29.92 26.12 1.31
CA ARG A 20 -29.31 25.99 -0.02
C ARG A 20 -28.09 26.91 -0.16
N ARG A 21 -28.19 28.18 0.23
CA ARG A 21 -27.05 29.11 0.20
C ARG A 21 -25.90 28.63 1.08
N ALA A 22 -26.18 28.15 2.30
CA ALA A 22 -25.16 27.60 3.18
C ALA A 22 -24.45 26.39 2.56
N LEU A 23 -25.21 25.47 1.95
CA LEU A 23 -24.66 24.30 1.26
C LEU A 23 -23.82 24.69 0.02
N GLU A 24 -24.32 25.62 -0.80
CA GLU A 24 -23.62 26.11 -1.99
C GLU A 24 -22.30 26.83 -1.62
N ILE A 25 -22.32 27.69 -0.60
CA ILE A 25 -21.12 28.39 -0.10
C ILE A 25 -20.12 27.40 0.51
N SER A 26 -20.58 26.48 1.36
CA SER A 26 -19.71 25.49 2.00
C SER A 26 -19.08 24.55 0.98
N GLY A 27 -19.87 24.11 -0.02
CA GLY A 27 -19.39 23.27 -1.11
C GLY A 27 -18.37 23.99 -1.98
N ALA A 28 -18.63 25.26 -2.35
CA ALA A 28 -17.67 26.04 -3.13
C ALA A 28 -16.35 26.28 -2.38
N LEU A 29 -16.42 26.62 -1.08
CA LEU A 29 -15.23 26.80 -0.24
C LEU A 29 -14.43 25.51 -0.10
N LEU A 30 -15.08 24.38 0.15
CA LEU A 30 -14.42 23.07 0.25
C LEU A 30 -13.76 22.68 -1.08
N THR A 31 -14.45 22.88 -2.21
CA THR A 31 -13.88 22.59 -3.53
C THR A 31 -12.66 23.46 -3.82
N LEU A 32 -12.72 24.77 -3.53
CA LEU A 32 -11.58 25.67 -3.73
C LEU A 32 -10.39 25.26 -2.86
N LEU A 33 -10.64 24.87 -1.61
CA LEU A 33 -9.63 24.43 -0.66
C LEU A 33 -8.98 23.09 -1.08
N LEU A 34 -9.77 22.13 -1.57
CA LEU A 34 -9.27 20.87 -2.13
C LEU A 34 -8.45 21.09 -3.41
N VAL A 35 -8.96 21.92 -4.33
CA VAL A 35 -8.22 22.27 -5.56
C VAL A 35 -6.89 22.92 -5.22
N TYR A 36 -6.88 23.87 -4.27
CA TYR A 36 -5.67 24.49 -3.79
C TYR A 36 -4.67 23.46 -3.28
N PHE A 37 -5.10 22.54 -2.40
CA PHE A 37 -4.27 21.47 -1.85
C PHE A 37 -3.66 20.53 -2.88
N PHE A 38 -4.45 20.10 -3.87
CA PHE A 38 -3.93 19.24 -4.94
C PHE A 38 -2.94 19.99 -5.84
N ILE A 39 -3.19 21.27 -6.13
CA ILE A 39 -2.23 22.10 -6.87
C ILE A 39 -0.92 22.21 -6.11
N THR A 40 -0.97 22.42 -4.80
CA THR A 40 0.22 22.61 -3.98
C THR A 40 0.96 21.31 -3.65
N ILE A 41 0.32 20.14 -3.73
CA ILE A 41 1.01 18.84 -3.72
C ILE A 41 1.68 18.58 -5.06
N ALA A 42 1.01 18.93 -6.17
CA ALA A 42 1.51 18.70 -7.52
C ALA A 42 2.65 19.66 -7.90
N ALA A 43 2.65 20.89 -7.36
CA ALA A 43 3.77 21.81 -7.47
C ALA A 43 4.90 21.37 -6.52
N SER A 44 6.12 21.20 -7.04
CA SER A 44 7.29 20.88 -6.22
C SER A 44 7.55 21.97 -5.19
N VAL A 45 7.89 21.57 -3.96
CA VAL A 45 8.46 22.51 -2.99
C VAL A 45 9.92 22.72 -3.36
N ASP A 46 10.33 23.97 -3.60
CA ASP A 46 11.73 24.28 -3.82
C ASP A 46 12.47 24.20 -2.46
N LEU A 47 13.12 23.07 -2.19
CA LEU A 47 14.12 22.98 -1.12
C LEU A 47 15.45 23.55 -1.63
N PRO A 48 16.28 24.15 -0.77
CA PRO A 48 17.58 24.64 -1.18
C PRO A 48 18.52 23.49 -1.58
N ALA A 49 18.92 23.47 -2.85
CA ALA A 49 19.95 22.56 -3.36
C ALA A 49 21.38 23.03 -2.98
N GLY A 50 22.35 22.11 -3.02
CA GLY A 50 23.78 22.43 -2.86
C GLY A 50 24.24 22.66 -1.41
N LEU A 51 23.58 22.03 -0.44
CA LEU A 51 23.99 22.09 0.96
C LEU A 51 25.26 21.28 1.25
N LEU A 52 25.44 20.18 0.52
CA LEU A 52 26.66 19.37 0.54
C LEU A 52 27.62 19.88 -0.56
N PRO A 53 28.94 19.86 -0.30
CA PRO A 53 29.92 20.22 -1.31
C PRO A 53 29.95 19.19 -2.45
N ASP A 54 30.18 19.65 -3.68
CA ASP A 54 30.64 18.75 -4.74
C ASP A 54 32.13 18.48 -4.53
N THR A 55 32.43 17.31 -4.00
CA THR A 55 33.76 16.76 -3.71
C THR A 55 34.29 16.07 -4.95
N LYS A 56 34.60 16.84 -5.99
CA LYS A 56 35.36 16.28 -7.11
C LYS A 56 36.80 16.05 -6.70
N LEU A 57 37.31 14.85 -6.95
CA LEU A 57 38.73 14.55 -6.84
C LEU A 57 39.51 15.54 -7.74
N GLY A 58 40.53 16.16 -7.16
CA GLY A 58 41.38 17.16 -7.82
C GLY A 58 42.36 16.53 -8.81
N TYR A 59 41.88 15.61 -9.64
CA TYR A 59 42.67 14.99 -10.70
C TYR A 59 42.94 15.99 -11.82
N HIS A 60 44.16 15.95 -12.33
CA HIS A 60 44.60 16.88 -13.36
C HIS A 60 45.33 16.16 -14.48
N ALA A 61 44.94 16.46 -15.72
CA ALA A 61 45.59 15.91 -16.90
C ALA A 61 47.09 16.22 -16.92
N LEU A 62 47.91 15.17 -17.04
CA LEU A 62 49.35 15.33 -17.18
C LEU A 62 49.69 15.71 -18.62
N LYS A 63 50.19 16.94 -18.85
CA LYS A 63 50.62 17.36 -20.20
C LYS A 63 51.95 16.73 -20.61
N THR A 64 51.91 15.55 -21.22
CA THR A 64 53.10 14.87 -21.73
C THR A 64 53.64 15.58 -22.98
N LYS A 65 54.92 15.98 -22.99
CA LYS A 65 55.60 16.50 -24.19
C LYS A 65 55.87 15.36 -25.17
N LYS A 66 55.03 15.21 -26.19
CA LYS A 66 55.10 14.18 -27.24
C LYS A 66 56.43 14.19 -28.01
N LYS A 67 57.05 13.01 -28.18
CA LYS A 67 57.93 12.70 -29.31
C LYS A 67 57.30 11.53 -30.06
N LEU A 68 56.57 11.81 -31.14
CA LEU A 68 55.98 10.82 -32.03
C LEU A 68 57.10 9.93 -32.58
N LEU A 69 57.20 8.69 -32.09
CA LEU A 69 57.98 7.66 -32.76
C LEU A 69 57.19 7.18 -33.99
N PRO A 70 57.82 7.04 -35.17
CA PRO A 70 57.13 6.61 -36.37
C PRO A 70 56.62 5.18 -36.22
N VAL A 71 55.40 4.94 -36.72
CA VAL A 71 54.79 3.60 -36.85
C VAL A 71 55.75 2.70 -37.64
N ARG A 72 56.27 1.65 -37.02
CA ARG A 72 57.12 0.67 -37.70
C ARG A 72 56.25 -0.22 -38.59
N GLU A 73 56.20 0.07 -39.90
CA GLU A 73 55.46 -0.70 -40.94
C GLU A 73 55.70 -2.22 -40.93
N GLY A 74 56.82 -2.70 -40.37
CA GLY A 74 57.21 -4.11 -40.40
C GLY A 74 56.32 -5.09 -39.61
N ARG A 75 55.34 -4.63 -38.83
CA ARG A 75 54.57 -5.47 -37.88
C ARG A 75 53.14 -5.81 -38.30
N ARG A 76 52.50 -5.03 -39.21
CA ARG A 76 51.20 -5.37 -39.82
C ARG A 76 51.16 -6.77 -40.46
N ARG A 77 52.32 -7.33 -40.79
CA ARG A 77 52.47 -8.68 -41.36
C ARG A 77 52.34 -9.84 -40.36
N ARG A 78 52.48 -9.65 -39.04
CA ARG A 78 52.44 -10.78 -38.07
C ARG A 78 51.03 -11.25 -37.78
N VAL A 79 50.09 -10.33 -37.59
CA VAL A 79 48.66 -10.66 -37.35
C VAL A 79 47.98 -11.22 -38.60
N ALA A 80 48.37 -10.75 -39.79
CA ALA A 80 47.88 -11.27 -41.06
C ALA A 80 48.28 -12.75 -41.35
N ASN A 81 49.23 -13.31 -40.60
CA ASN A 81 49.77 -14.66 -40.81
C ASN A 81 49.22 -15.73 -39.84
N ILE A 82 48.27 -15.41 -38.96
CA ILE A 82 47.77 -16.32 -37.90
C ILE A 82 46.85 -17.44 -38.43
N GLY A 83 46.28 -17.24 -39.62
CA GLY A 83 45.34 -18.18 -40.26
C GLY A 83 44.00 -17.53 -40.59
N SER A 84 43.01 -18.34 -41.00
CA SER A 84 41.62 -17.90 -41.20
C SER A 84 40.70 -18.63 -40.24
N VAL A 85 39.62 -17.97 -39.81
CA VAL A 85 38.60 -18.57 -38.93
C VAL A 85 38.06 -19.85 -39.58
N PRO A 86 38.03 -21.00 -38.88
CA PRO A 86 37.53 -22.25 -39.44
C PRO A 86 36.08 -22.13 -39.93
N ALA A 87 35.70 -22.91 -40.95
CA ALA A 87 34.39 -22.81 -41.59
C ALA A 87 33.20 -23.21 -40.69
N SER A 88 33.43 -24.12 -39.74
CA SER A 88 32.44 -24.60 -38.75
C SER A 88 32.95 -24.36 -37.33
N TYR A 89 33.18 -23.09 -37.01
CA TYR A 89 33.76 -22.66 -35.73
C TYR A 89 32.66 -22.14 -34.79
N ASP A 90 32.49 -22.80 -33.65
CA ASP A 90 31.56 -22.46 -32.58
C ASP A 90 32.30 -22.63 -31.24
N PRO A 91 32.98 -21.57 -30.75
CA PRO A 91 33.81 -21.62 -29.56
C PRO A 91 32.98 -21.64 -28.29
N VAL A 92 33.50 -22.27 -27.24
CA VAL A 92 32.95 -22.10 -25.88
C VAL A 92 33.21 -20.66 -25.41
N ARG A 93 32.16 -19.97 -24.99
CA ARG A 93 32.23 -18.65 -24.34
C ARG A 93 32.14 -18.83 -22.83
N ALA A 94 33.28 -18.87 -22.16
CA ALA A 94 33.35 -18.98 -20.72
C ALA A 94 33.46 -17.60 -20.06
N ALA A 95 33.05 -17.47 -18.80
CA ALA A 95 33.25 -16.24 -18.03
C ALA A 95 33.53 -16.55 -16.56
N PHE A 96 34.46 -15.81 -15.97
CA PHE A 96 34.80 -15.92 -14.56
C PHE A 96 33.83 -15.12 -13.71
N PHE A 97 33.33 -15.76 -12.66
CA PHE A 97 32.44 -15.14 -11.67
C PHE A 97 33.14 -15.13 -10.31
N VAL A 98 33.16 -13.97 -9.66
CA VAL A 98 33.64 -13.82 -8.29
C VAL A 98 32.51 -13.30 -7.39
N SER A 99 32.46 -13.77 -6.15
CA SER A 99 31.42 -13.37 -5.19
C SER A 99 31.76 -12.12 -4.38
N TRP A 100 33.02 -11.69 -4.38
CA TRP A 100 33.45 -10.51 -3.61
C TRP A 100 33.25 -9.18 -4.35
N ASP A 101 32.85 -9.21 -5.62
CA ASP A 101 32.50 -8.02 -6.39
C ASP A 101 31.05 -8.12 -6.86
N PRO A 102 30.13 -7.31 -6.32
CA PRO A 102 28.72 -7.28 -6.71
C PRO A 102 28.51 -7.07 -8.22
N ASN A 103 29.42 -6.34 -8.90
CA ASN A 103 29.33 -6.10 -10.33
C ASN A 103 29.40 -7.40 -11.16
N SER A 104 30.02 -8.45 -10.62
CA SER A 104 30.05 -9.79 -11.22
C SER A 104 28.65 -10.38 -11.38
N LEU A 105 27.81 -10.27 -10.34
CA LEU A 105 26.42 -10.73 -10.38
C LEU A 105 25.54 -9.81 -11.23
N ALA A 106 25.74 -8.49 -11.16
CA ALA A 106 25.02 -7.54 -12.00
C ALA A 106 25.26 -7.80 -13.50
N SER A 107 26.52 -8.01 -13.88
CA SER A 107 26.91 -8.37 -15.23
C SER A 107 26.31 -9.72 -15.64
N LEU A 108 26.34 -10.74 -14.76
CA LEU A 108 25.76 -12.04 -15.04
C LEU A 108 24.24 -11.98 -15.25
N LYS A 109 23.50 -11.26 -14.40
CA LYS A 109 22.04 -11.05 -14.51
C LYS A 109 21.64 -10.55 -15.90
N LYS A 110 22.47 -9.67 -16.47
CA LYS A 110 22.24 -9.05 -17.78
C LYS A 110 22.72 -9.91 -18.96
N HIS A 111 23.79 -10.69 -18.77
CA HIS A 111 24.53 -11.33 -19.87
C HIS A 111 24.67 -12.87 -19.77
N TYR A 112 23.90 -13.53 -18.90
CA TYR A 112 23.96 -14.99 -18.75
C TYR A 112 23.60 -15.78 -20.03
N ARG A 113 22.96 -15.15 -21.02
CA ARG A 113 22.55 -15.81 -22.28
C ARG A 113 23.67 -15.85 -23.30
N GLU A 114 24.68 -15.01 -23.13
CA GLU A 114 25.87 -14.89 -23.96
C GLU A 114 27.03 -15.75 -23.43
N ILE A 115 26.80 -16.54 -22.38
CA ILE A 115 27.79 -17.37 -21.69
C ILE A 115 27.39 -18.84 -21.81
N ASP A 116 28.31 -19.69 -22.28
CA ASP A 116 28.11 -21.15 -22.39
C ASP A 116 28.58 -21.90 -21.14
N LEU A 117 29.54 -21.32 -20.40
CA LEU A 117 30.19 -21.92 -19.24
C LEU A 117 30.54 -20.85 -18.20
N LEU A 118 30.01 -20.99 -16.99
CA LEU A 118 30.40 -20.12 -15.88
C LEU A 118 31.53 -20.78 -15.08
N ILE A 119 32.53 -19.99 -14.70
CA ILE A 119 33.65 -20.44 -13.87
C ILE A 119 33.59 -19.64 -12.55
N PRO A 120 32.80 -20.08 -11.55
CA PRO A 120 32.68 -19.37 -10.29
C PRO A 120 33.85 -19.68 -9.33
N GLU A 121 34.41 -18.65 -8.71
CA GLU A 121 35.35 -18.77 -7.59
C GLU A 121 34.65 -19.34 -6.36
N GLN A 122 34.83 -20.65 -6.12
CA GLN A 122 34.11 -21.36 -5.07
C GLN A 122 35.02 -22.11 -4.11
N LEU A 123 36.18 -22.58 -4.58
CA LEU A 123 37.03 -23.51 -3.84
C LEU A 123 38.45 -22.95 -3.68
N HIS A 124 39.02 -23.13 -2.49
CA HIS A 124 40.35 -22.62 -2.17
C HIS A 124 41.25 -23.71 -1.53
N ALA A 125 42.44 -23.91 -2.10
CA ALA A 125 43.48 -24.84 -1.69
C ALA A 125 44.55 -24.18 -0.81
N VAL A 126 44.13 -23.46 0.21
CA VAL A 126 44.97 -22.57 1.03
C VAL A 126 45.52 -23.21 2.31
N SER A 127 45.51 -24.54 2.38
CA SER A 127 45.94 -25.28 3.56
C SER A 127 46.96 -26.37 3.22
N ALA A 128 48.12 -26.33 3.87
CA ALA A 128 49.21 -27.29 3.65
C ALA A 128 48.82 -28.77 3.86
N ASP A 129 47.75 -29.07 4.60
CA ASP A 129 47.26 -30.43 4.84
C ASP A 129 46.32 -30.96 3.74
N GLY A 130 46.05 -30.16 2.68
CA GLY A 130 45.16 -30.53 1.59
C GLY A 130 43.67 -30.43 1.90
N ALA A 131 43.29 -29.80 3.01
CA ALA A 131 41.88 -29.55 3.32
C ALA A 131 41.27 -28.53 2.35
N LEU A 132 40.08 -28.85 1.83
CA LEU A 132 39.28 -27.90 1.06
C LEU A 132 38.83 -26.72 1.93
N THR A 133 38.83 -25.54 1.35
CA THR A 133 38.47 -24.29 2.02
C THR A 133 37.48 -23.51 1.17
N VAL A 134 36.55 -22.80 1.81
CA VAL A 134 35.62 -21.85 1.19
C VAL A 134 35.76 -20.51 1.91
N VAL A 135 35.63 -19.43 1.15
CA VAL A 135 35.50 -18.07 1.69
C VAL A 135 34.02 -17.69 1.63
N ASP A 136 33.43 -17.36 2.78
CA ASP A 136 32.07 -16.83 2.87
C ASP A 136 32.15 -15.31 2.72
N TYR A 137 31.92 -14.78 1.52
CA TYR A 137 32.00 -13.35 1.29
C TYR A 137 30.79 -12.60 1.87
N GLU A 138 29.63 -13.26 1.93
CA GLU A 138 28.35 -12.69 2.39
C GLU A 138 28.30 -12.46 3.90
N HIS A 139 28.87 -13.37 4.70
CA HIS A 139 28.85 -13.29 6.17
C HIS A 139 30.19 -12.81 6.74
N GLY A 140 30.87 -11.95 5.98
CA GLY A 140 32.22 -11.45 6.22
C GLY A 140 33.29 -12.47 5.86
N GLN A 141 34.42 -12.02 5.27
CA GLN A 141 35.53 -12.79 4.68
C GLN A 141 36.17 -13.86 5.60
N ASN A 142 35.37 -14.83 6.01
CA ASN A 142 35.67 -15.82 7.02
C ASN A 142 36.06 -17.11 6.31
N ARG A 143 37.36 -17.40 6.32
CA ARG A 143 37.89 -18.63 5.76
C ARG A 143 37.54 -19.83 6.64
N ALA A 144 36.84 -20.81 6.08
CA ALA A 144 36.50 -22.05 6.78
C ALA A 144 37.09 -23.28 6.09
N LYS A 145 37.85 -24.09 6.85
CA LYS A 145 38.15 -25.47 6.45
C LYS A 145 36.85 -26.28 6.51
N VAL A 146 36.45 -26.89 5.40
CA VAL A 146 35.12 -27.50 5.26
C VAL A 146 35.19 -28.85 4.57
N SER A 147 34.24 -29.73 4.87
CA SER A 147 33.97 -30.90 4.03
C SER A 147 33.20 -30.46 2.77
N PRO A 148 33.22 -31.25 1.69
CA PRO A 148 32.46 -30.95 0.46
C PRO A 148 30.97 -30.65 0.72
N THR A 149 30.30 -31.46 1.54
CA THR A 149 28.89 -31.23 1.89
C THR A 149 28.66 -29.91 2.63
N LYS A 150 29.61 -29.49 3.48
CA LYS A 150 29.50 -28.21 4.20
C LYS A 150 29.81 -27.04 3.28
N ALA A 151 30.78 -27.17 2.36
CA ALA A 151 31.04 -26.18 1.31
C ALA A 151 29.77 -25.89 0.50
N ILE A 152 29.09 -26.94 0.04
CA ILE A 152 27.83 -26.82 -0.71
C ILE A 152 26.73 -26.15 0.12
N ALA A 153 26.65 -26.44 1.42
CA ALA A 153 25.65 -25.82 2.29
C ALA A 153 25.86 -24.30 2.44
N ILE A 154 27.12 -23.85 2.44
CA ILE A 154 27.49 -22.42 2.48
C ILE A 154 27.19 -21.78 1.11
N LEU A 155 27.73 -22.33 0.02
CA LEU A 155 27.55 -21.77 -1.33
C LEU A 155 26.08 -21.75 -1.77
N LYS A 156 25.25 -22.71 -1.35
CA LYS A 156 23.80 -22.65 -1.61
C LYS A 156 23.08 -21.46 -0.99
N GLN A 157 23.72 -20.71 -0.09
CA GLN A 157 23.18 -19.51 0.54
C GLN A 157 23.73 -18.23 -0.10
N ASP A 158 24.76 -18.32 -0.97
CA ASP A 158 25.31 -17.16 -1.65
C ASP A 158 24.32 -16.53 -2.65
N GLU A 159 24.61 -15.30 -3.06
CA GLU A 159 23.75 -14.56 -3.96
C GLU A 159 23.62 -15.20 -5.36
N LEU A 160 24.69 -15.79 -5.87
CA LEU A 160 24.68 -16.48 -7.18
C LEU A 160 23.61 -17.58 -7.20
N HIS A 161 23.63 -18.47 -6.21
CA HIS A 161 22.71 -19.59 -6.13
C HIS A 161 21.30 -19.14 -5.75
N GLN A 162 21.13 -18.11 -4.90
CA GLN A 162 19.80 -17.52 -4.66
C GLN A 162 19.21 -16.93 -5.94
N TRP A 163 20.01 -16.16 -6.70
CA TRP A 163 19.56 -15.57 -7.96
C TRP A 163 19.20 -16.65 -8.97
N MET A 164 20.04 -17.65 -9.21
CA MET A 164 19.74 -18.76 -10.12
C MET A 164 18.45 -19.48 -9.74
N LYS A 165 18.18 -19.65 -8.44
CA LYS A 165 16.95 -20.25 -7.92
C LYS A 165 15.72 -19.36 -8.07
N SER A 166 15.89 -18.03 -8.08
CA SER A 166 14.81 -17.06 -8.24
C SER A 166 14.21 -17.05 -9.66
N LEU A 167 14.97 -17.51 -10.66
CA LEU A 167 14.55 -17.53 -12.05
C LEU A 167 13.44 -18.59 -12.30
N ASN A 168 12.42 -18.20 -13.08
CA ASN A 168 11.30 -19.07 -13.44
C ASN A 168 11.00 -19.00 -14.96
N PRO A 169 11.35 -20.04 -15.76
CA PRO A 169 11.94 -21.31 -15.35
C PRO A 169 13.40 -21.16 -14.87
N PRO A 170 13.92 -22.09 -14.05
CA PRO A 170 15.32 -22.10 -13.66
C PRO A 170 16.24 -22.14 -14.88
N VAL A 171 17.34 -21.40 -14.85
CA VAL A 171 18.36 -21.41 -15.89
C VAL A 171 19.34 -22.55 -15.64
N GLU A 172 19.51 -23.44 -16.62
CA GLU A 172 20.58 -24.44 -16.63
C GLU A 172 21.82 -23.83 -17.31
N LEU A 173 22.65 -23.11 -16.54
CA LEU A 173 23.96 -22.64 -16.97
C LEU A 173 25.03 -23.61 -16.44
N PRO A 174 25.79 -24.32 -17.31
CA PRO A 174 26.86 -25.19 -16.86
C PRO A 174 27.91 -24.41 -16.06
N MET A 175 28.29 -24.94 -14.90
CA MET A 175 29.30 -24.36 -14.02
C MET A 175 30.51 -25.29 -13.90
N MET A 176 31.70 -24.72 -13.78
CA MET A 176 32.91 -25.43 -13.36
C MET A 176 33.57 -24.66 -12.24
N ALA A 177 33.50 -25.18 -11.02
CA ALA A 177 34.07 -24.53 -9.85
C ALA A 177 35.58 -24.29 -10.02
N LEU A 178 36.00 -23.04 -9.77
CA LEU A 178 37.40 -22.64 -9.73
C LEU A 178 38.00 -23.05 -8.39
N LEU A 179 39.13 -23.75 -8.46
CA LEU A 179 39.95 -24.16 -7.32
C LEU A 179 41.28 -23.41 -7.36
N ASN A 180 41.46 -22.42 -6.47
CA ASN A 180 42.65 -21.58 -6.46
C ASN A 180 43.46 -21.64 -5.15
N ASN A 181 44.66 -21.05 -5.15
CA ASN A 181 45.50 -20.88 -3.95
C ASN A 181 45.39 -19.48 -3.31
N TYR A 182 44.29 -18.77 -3.54
CA TYR A 182 43.99 -17.46 -2.96
C TYR A 182 43.11 -17.59 -1.72
N ASP A 183 43.38 -16.86 -0.63
CA ASP A 183 42.58 -16.97 0.62
C ASP A 183 41.50 -15.89 0.79
N GLY A 184 41.19 -15.16 -0.27
CA GLY A 184 40.32 -13.99 -0.25
C GLY A 184 41.07 -12.68 -0.03
N VAL A 185 42.34 -12.73 0.39
CA VAL A 185 43.18 -11.55 0.62
C VAL A 185 44.60 -11.69 0.04
N HIS A 186 45.21 -12.87 0.17
CA HIS A 186 46.57 -13.13 -0.31
C HIS A 186 46.70 -14.49 -0.99
N TRP A 187 47.59 -14.57 -1.97
CA TRP A 187 48.06 -15.83 -2.55
C TRP A 187 48.87 -16.64 -1.54
N ARG A 188 48.51 -17.90 -1.34
CA ARG A 188 49.06 -18.79 -0.29
C ARG A 188 50.11 -19.74 -0.83
N ILE A 189 51.17 -19.16 -1.41
CA ILE A 189 52.21 -19.90 -2.13
C ILE A 189 52.89 -20.94 -1.24
N ASP A 190 53.29 -20.56 -0.02
CA ASP A 190 53.95 -21.47 0.93
C ASP A 190 53.10 -22.68 1.33
N ASP A 191 51.78 -22.48 1.46
CA ASP A 191 50.84 -23.53 1.85
C ASP A 191 50.57 -24.47 0.66
N MET A 192 50.39 -23.91 -0.54
CA MET A 192 50.27 -24.65 -1.80
C MET A 192 51.51 -25.52 -2.05
N VAL A 193 52.73 -24.99 -1.86
CA VAL A 193 53.97 -25.74 -2.07
C VAL A 193 54.06 -26.95 -1.13
N LYS A 194 53.69 -26.78 0.15
CA LYS A 194 53.66 -27.88 1.14
C LYS A 194 52.59 -28.91 0.80
N LEU A 195 51.42 -28.47 0.35
CA LEU A 195 50.33 -29.33 -0.10
C LEU A 195 50.79 -30.19 -1.28
N LEU A 196 51.34 -29.56 -2.32
CA LEU A 196 51.78 -30.25 -3.54
C LEU A 196 52.90 -31.26 -3.25
N ALA A 197 53.82 -30.95 -2.33
CA ALA A 197 54.92 -31.84 -1.99
C ALA A 197 54.50 -33.11 -1.20
N ASN A 198 53.29 -33.15 -0.63
CA ASN A 198 52.81 -34.26 0.20
C ASN A 198 51.74 -35.08 -0.52
N PRO A 199 52.01 -36.36 -0.88
CA PRO A 199 51.04 -37.21 -1.59
C PRO A 199 49.71 -37.40 -0.86
N ALA A 200 49.71 -37.46 0.48
CA ALA A 200 48.48 -37.61 1.25
C ALA A 200 47.63 -36.33 1.21
N SER A 201 48.27 -35.16 1.21
CA SER A 201 47.60 -33.86 1.11
C SER A 201 47.04 -33.62 -0.29
N ARG A 202 47.80 -33.94 -1.35
CA ARG A 202 47.28 -33.92 -2.73
C ARG A 202 46.08 -34.84 -2.90
N GLN A 203 46.19 -36.10 -2.47
CA GLN A 203 45.12 -37.08 -2.62
C GLN A 203 43.85 -36.66 -1.87
N ARG A 204 43.99 -36.03 -0.69
CA ARG A 204 42.87 -35.47 0.05
C ARG A 204 42.17 -34.37 -0.75
N LEU A 205 42.91 -33.40 -1.28
CA LEU A 205 42.34 -32.32 -2.09
C LEU A 205 41.65 -32.87 -3.35
N VAL A 206 42.27 -33.85 -4.03
CA VAL A 206 41.67 -34.52 -5.19
C VAL A 206 40.33 -35.17 -4.83
N THR A 207 40.28 -35.92 -3.73
CA THR A 207 39.05 -36.56 -3.27
C THR A 207 37.97 -35.53 -2.91
N ASP A 208 38.32 -34.51 -2.14
CA ASP A 208 37.37 -33.48 -1.71
C ASP A 208 36.82 -32.67 -2.90
N ALA A 209 37.67 -32.32 -3.88
CA ALA A 209 37.25 -31.59 -5.08
C ALA A 209 36.33 -32.42 -6.00
N VAL A 210 36.62 -33.70 -6.19
CA VAL A 210 35.76 -34.61 -6.97
C VAL A 210 34.43 -34.83 -6.26
N GLU A 211 34.44 -35.05 -4.95
CA GLU A 211 33.22 -35.21 -4.16
C GLU A 211 32.34 -33.96 -4.21
N PHE A 212 32.95 -32.77 -4.10
CA PHE A 212 32.26 -31.50 -4.25
C PHE A 212 31.57 -31.41 -5.62
N ALA A 213 32.33 -31.56 -6.71
CA ALA A 213 31.82 -31.38 -8.06
C ALA A 213 30.65 -32.33 -8.40
N VAL A 214 30.71 -33.57 -7.90
CA VAL A 214 29.62 -34.55 -8.06
C VAL A 214 28.37 -34.14 -7.24
N GLN A 215 28.54 -33.66 -6.01
CA GLN A 215 27.43 -33.30 -5.13
C GLN A 215 26.77 -31.96 -5.50
N SER A 216 27.51 -31.01 -6.10
CA SER A 216 26.96 -29.74 -6.58
C SER A 216 26.47 -29.78 -8.04
N HIS A 217 26.69 -30.89 -8.75
CA HIS A 217 26.35 -31.05 -10.17
C HIS A 217 27.15 -30.13 -11.13
N GLU A 218 28.43 -29.89 -10.84
CA GLU A 218 29.31 -29.18 -11.78
C GLU A 218 29.50 -29.95 -13.09
N ALA A 219 29.88 -29.24 -14.16
CA ALA A 219 30.42 -29.84 -15.36
C ALA A 219 31.89 -30.32 -15.19
N GLY A 220 32.56 -29.87 -14.13
CA GLY A 220 33.96 -30.18 -13.82
C GLY A 220 34.63 -29.16 -12.89
N ILE A 221 35.95 -29.19 -12.83
CA ILE A 221 36.78 -28.27 -12.03
C ILE A 221 37.75 -27.51 -12.93
N VAL A 222 37.93 -26.23 -12.64
CA VAL A 222 39.04 -25.41 -13.16
C VAL A 222 40.07 -25.23 -12.03
N VAL A 223 41.34 -25.54 -12.27
CA VAL A 223 42.40 -25.32 -11.27
C VAL A 223 43.22 -24.10 -11.66
N ASP A 224 43.32 -23.15 -10.74
CA ASP A 224 44.08 -21.93 -10.86
C ASP A 224 45.11 -21.81 -9.74
N PHE A 225 46.24 -22.48 -9.94
CA PHE A 225 47.37 -22.38 -9.04
C PHE A 225 48.37 -21.38 -9.60
N GLU A 226 48.31 -20.17 -9.07
CA GLU A 226 49.19 -19.07 -9.44
C GLU A 226 50.52 -19.10 -8.67
N GLU A 227 51.56 -18.54 -9.29
CA GLU A 227 52.94 -18.46 -8.79
C GLU A 227 53.52 -19.80 -8.30
N VAL A 228 53.29 -20.91 -9.03
CA VAL A 228 53.90 -22.21 -8.71
C VAL A 228 55.41 -22.15 -8.96
N PRO A 229 56.26 -22.24 -7.93
CA PRO A 229 57.70 -22.10 -8.12
C PRO A 229 58.28 -23.22 -8.98
N ASP A 230 59.34 -22.94 -9.74
CA ASP A 230 60.06 -23.92 -10.59
C ASP A 230 60.36 -25.24 -9.86
N THR A 231 60.76 -25.15 -8.58
CA THR A 231 61.07 -26.31 -7.73
C THR A 231 59.88 -27.21 -7.43
N SER A 232 58.66 -26.69 -7.58
CA SER A 232 57.40 -27.38 -7.28
C SER A 232 56.67 -27.86 -8.54
N GLN A 233 57.16 -27.52 -9.74
CA GLN A 233 56.54 -27.92 -11.02
C GLN A 233 56.39 -29.44 -11.17
N ALA A 234 57.35 -30.23 -10.67
CA ALA A 234 57.24 -31.69 -10.66
C ALA A 234 56.05 -32.17 -9.81
N ASN A 235 55.85 -31.56 -8.64
CA ASN A 235 54.73 -31.89 -7.75
C ASN A 235 53.39 -31.42 -8.32
N TYR A 236 53.36 -30.30 -9.04
CA TYR A 236 52.15 -29.83 -9.72
C TYR A 236 51.73 -30.77 -10.86
N ARG A 237 52.70 -31.30 -11.63
CA ARG A 237 52.43 -32.34 -12.62
C ARG A 237 51.87 -33.62 -12.00
N GLU A 238 52.38 -34.04 -10.84
CA GLU A 238 51.82 -35.17 -10.10
C GLU A 238 50.37 -34.90 -9.67
N PHE A 239 50.07 -33.72 -9.14
CA PHE A 239 48.70 -33.33 -8.79
C PHE A 239 47.76 -33.38 -10.00
N ALA A 240 48.16 -32.82 -11.15
CA ALA A 240 47.35 -32.86 -12.37
C ALA A 240 47.10 -34.30 -12.87
N ALA A 241 48.11 -35.17 -12.78
CA ALA A 241 47.99 -36.59 -13.14
C ALA A 241 47.14 -37.42 -12.15
N GLU A 242 46.97 -36.93 -10.92
CA GLU A 242 46.06 -37.52 -9.93
C GLU A 242 44.61 -37.02 -10.15
N LEU A 243 44.42 -35.72 -10.38
CA LEU A 243 43.10 -35.08 -10.47
C LEU A 243 42.35 -35.39 -11.77
N GLY A 244 43.02 -35.30 -12.93
CA GLY A 244 42.39 -35.50 -14.24
C GLY A 244 41.67 -36.84 -14.37
N PRO A 245 42.37 -37.98 -14.18
CA PRO A 245 41.74 -39.30 -14.19
C PRO A 245 40.64 -39.47 -13.15
N ALA A 246 40.76 -38.85 -11.97
CA ALA A 246 39.74 -38.92 -10.93
C ALA A 246 38.43 -38.26 -11.37
N LEU A 247 38.47 -37.05 -11.95
CA LEU A 247 37.31 -36.38 -12.52
C LEU A 247 36.73 -37.14 -13.73
N HIS A 248 37.58 -37.60 -14.65
CA HIS A 248 37.13 -38.36 -15.83
C HIS A 248 36.42 -39.66 -15.45
N SER A 249 36.81 -40.32 -14.35
CA SER A 249 36.20 -41.57 -13.88
C SER A 249 34.71 -41.43 -13.49
N VAL A 250 34.29 -40.20 -13.17
CA VAL A 250 32.90 -39.85 -12.82
C VAL A 250 32.22 -39.01 -13.91
N GLY A 251 32.85 -38.87 -15.08
CA GLY A 251 32.29 -38.15 -16.23
C GLY A 251 32.40 -36.63 -16.17
N LEU A 252 33.23 -36.09 -15.27
CA LEU A 252 33.49 -34.66 -15.10
C LEU A 252 34.73 -34.22 -15.86
N LYS A 253 34.82 -32.93 -16.20
CA LYS A 253 35.94 -32.35 -16.94
C LYS A 253 36.98 -31.69 -16.02
N LEU A 254 38.22 -31.62 -16.48
CA LEU A 254 39.29 -30.84 -15.86
C LEU A 254 39.75 -29.73 -16.81
N MET A 255 39.83 -28.51 -16.31
CA MET A 255 40.56 -27.41 -16.94
C MET A 255 41.69 -26.96 -16.04
N LEU A 256 42.83 -26.59 -16.62
CA LEU A 256 43.99 -26.08 -15.89
C LEU A 256 44.33 -24.69 -16.40
N GLU A 257 44.35 -23.72 -15.50
CA GLU A 257 44.86 -22.37 -15.77
C GLU A 257 46.38 -22.38 -15.70
N LEU A 258 46.98 -21.82 -16.75
CA LEU A 258 48.43 -21.74 -16.90
C LEU A 258 48.81 -20.35 -17.42
N PRO A 259 49.89 -19.75 -16.90
CA PRO A 259 50.34 -18.43 -17.33
C PRO A 259 50.74 -18.46 -18.81
N ALA A 260 50.59 -17.34 -19.51
CA ALA A 260 51.19 -17.21 -20.82
C ALA A 260 52.71 -17.05 -20.72
N ARG A 261 53.44 -17.86 -21.49
CA ARG A 261 54.89 -17.74 -21.70
C ARG A 261 55.74 -17.99 -20.45
N ASP A 262 55.56 -19.16 -19.84
CA ASP A 262 56.45 -19.65 -18.79
C ASP A 262 57.02 -21.04 -19.14
N ASP A 263 58.33 -21.08 -19.44
CA ASP A 263 59.06 -22.31 -19.80
C ASP A 263 59.16 -23.31 -18.63
N ALA A 264 58.85 -22.90 -17.39
CA ALA A 264 58.81 -23.81 -16.23
C ALA A 264 57.63 -24.79 -16.31
N TYR A 265 56.55 -24.44 -17.02
CA TYR A 265 55.35 -25.25 -17.16
C TYR A 265 55.43 -26.16 -18.41
N ASP A 266 55.21 -27.47 -18.21
CA ASP A 266 55.14 -28.44 -19.30
C ASP A 266 53.72 -28.50 -19.90
N TYR A 267 53.40 -27.54 -20.75
CA TYR A 267 52.08 -27.43 -21.38
C TYR A 267 51.67 -28.71 -22.14
N GLY A 268 52.64 -29.40 -22.76
CA GLY A 268 52.38 -30.65 -23.49
C GLY A 268 51.97 -31.80 -22.56
N PHE A 269 52.57 -31.86 -21.36
CA PHE A 269 52.15 -32.79 -20.30
C PHE A 269 50.77 -32.42 -19.76
N PHE A 270 50.55 -31.15 -19.37
CA PHE A 270 49.28 -30.72 -18.77
C PHE A 270 48.10 -30.93 -19.73
N ALA A 271 48.28 -30.64 -21.03
CA ALA A 271 47.28 -30.88 -22.06
C ALA A 271 46.87 -32.36 -22.22
N GLN A 272 47.70 -33.30 -21.75
CA GLN A 272 47.33 -34.72 -21.74
C GLN A 272 46.48 -35.09 -20.52
N GLN A 273 46.61 -34.36 -19.42
CA GLN A 273 45.89 -34.62 -18.16
C GLN A 273 44.53 -33.93 -18.08
N CYS A 274 44.32 -32.82 -18.80
CA CYS A 274 43.07 -32.05 -18.78
C CYS A 274 42.27 -32.12 -20.09
N ASP A 275 41.02 -31.67 -20.04
CA ASP A 275 40.15 -31.48 -21.19
C ASP A 275 40.54 -30.21 -21.97
N ALA A 276 40.90 -29.14 -21.25
CA ALA A 276 41.42 -27.90 -21.82
C ALA A 276 42.46 -27.23 -20.90
N ILE A 277 43.43 -26.55 -21.50
CA ILE A 277 44.23 -25.54 -20.83
C ILE A 277 43.51 -24.21 -21.01
N VAL A 278 43.31 -23.49 -19.92
CA VAL A 278 42.89 -22.09 -19.94
C VAL A 278 44.17 -21.25 -19.89
N LEU A 279 44.53 -20.64 -21.00
CA LEU A 279 45.75 -19.84 -21.11
C LEU A 279 45.47 -18.42 -20.62
N LEU A 280 46.12 -18.00 -19.54
CA LEU A 280 46.05 -16.64 -19.00
C LEU A 280 46.88 -15.70 -19.88
N ASN A 281 46.31 -15.26 -21.00
CA ASN A 281 46.99 -14.49 -22.03
C ASN A 281 46.82 -12.97 -21.84
N TYR A 282 46.99 -12.53 -20.62
CA TYR A 282 47.01 -11.13 -20.17
C TYR A 282 48.07 -11.00 -19.07
N ASP A 283 48.13 -9.85 -18.38
CA ASP A 283 49.15 -9.55 -17.36
C ASP A 283 50.60 -9.58 -17.90
N GLU A 284 50.84 -9.10 -19.13
CA GLU A 284 52.19 -8.76 -19.62
C GLU A 284 52.89 -7.77 -18.65
N HIS A 285 52.09 -6.88 -18.05
CA HIS A 285 52.39 -6.08 -16.87
C HIS A 285 51.23 -6.23 -15.87
N TRP A 286 51.54 -6.37 -14.58
CA TRP A 286 50.59 -6.67 -13.50
C TRP A 286 50.84 -5.76 -12.28
N GLN A 287 50.05 -5.90 -11.21
CA GLN A 287 50.06 -5.00 -10.05
C GLN A 287 51.45 -4.67 -9.49
N SER A 288 52.37 -5.64 -9.42
CA SER A 288 53.71 -5.43 -8.85
C SER A 288 54.81 -5.19 -9.89
N SER A 289 54.49 -5.20 -11.18
CA SER A 289 55.44 -4.85 -12.24
C SER A 289 55.51 -3.32 -12.44
N PRO A 290 56.51 -2.82 -13.18
CA PRO A 290 56.46 -1.44 -13.69
C PRO A 290 55.24 -1.20 -14.61
N PRO A 291 54.80 0.05 -14.80
CA PRO A 291 53.67 0.37 -15.67
C PRO A 291 53.92 -0.01 -17.13
N GLY A 292 52.92 -0.60 -17.78
CA GLY A 292 52.98 -0.99 -19.19
C GLY A 292 51.69 -1.63 -19.71
N PRO A 293 51.64 -1.99 -21.00
CA PRO A 293 50.47 -2.63 -21.61
C PRO A 293 50.15 -3.97 -20.93
N ILE A 294 48.88 -4.22 -20.66
CA ILE A 294 48.42 -5.41 -19.95
C ILE A 294 48.45 -6.63 -20.88
N ALA A 295 48.16 -6.46 -22.17
CA ALA A 295 48.20 -7.53 -23.16
C ALA A 295 48.46 -6.94 -24.55
N SER A 296 49.72 -6.63 -24.88
CA SER A 296 50.03 -6.09 -26.21
C SER A 296 49.60 -7.08 -27.31
N GLN A 297 48.95 -6.60 -28.38
CA GLN A 297 48.43 -7.47 -29.45
C GLN A 297 49.50 -8.39 -30.05
N ASP A 298 50.72 -7.88 -30.26
CA ASP A 298 51.85 -8.67 -30.78
C ASP A 298 52.30 -9.75 -29.80
N TRP A 299 52.29 -9.45 -28.48
CA TRP A 299 52.64 -10.38 -27.41
C TRP A 299 51.58 -11.48 -27.30
N TYR A 300 50.29 -11.09 -27.28
CA TYR A 300 49.14 -11.98 -27.24
C TYR A 300 49.17 -13.01 -28.38
N VAL A 301 49.39 -12.53 -29.62
CA VAL A 301 49.47 -13.36 -30.83
C VAL A 301 50.65 -14.31 -30.80
N GLU A 302 51.82 -13.85 -30.34
CA GLU A 302 53.02 -14.69 -30.29
C GLU A 302 52.87 -15.83 -29.27
N ASN A 303 52.25 -15.57 -28.12
CA ASN A 303 51.92 -16.60 -27.14
C ASN A 303 50.99 -17.66 -27.73
N LEU A 304 49.94 -17.24 -28.46
CA LEU A 304 49.05 -18.16 -29.18
C LEU A 304 49.78 -18.97 -30.25
N ARG A 305 50.75 -18.37 -30.95
CA ARG A 305 51.54 -19.08 -31.96
C ARG A 305 52.38 -20.18 -31.32
N GLN A 306 53.04 -19.88 -30.19
CA GLN A 306 53.94 -20.80 -29.50
C GLN A 306 53.19 -21.94 -28.82
N ILE A 307 52.11 -21.65 -28.08
CA ILE A 307 51.36 -22.69 -27.36
C ILE A 307 50.77 -23.74 -28.34
N ARG A 308 50.40 -23.34 -29.56
CA ARG A 308 49.89 -24.25 -30.60
C ARG A 308 50.91 -25.25 -31.12
N GLU A 309 52.20 -25.00 -30.91
CA GLU A 309 53.24 -25.97 -31.27
C GLU A 309 53.22 -27.19 -30.35
N VAL A 310 52.69 -27.04 -29.12
CA VAL A 310 52.71 -28.07 -28.07
C VAL A 310 51.31 -28.50 -27.59
N VAL A 311 50.28 -27.66 -27.72
CA VAL A 311 48.89 -27.93 -27.33
C VAL A 311 47.96 -27.89 -28.56
N PRO A 312 47.14 -28.93 -28.79
CA PRO A 312 46.14 -28.90 -29.86
C PRO A 312 45.11 -27.77 -29.64
N PRO A 313 44.73 -26.98 -30.67
CA PRO A 313 43.77 -25.87 -30.51
C PRO A 313 42.44 -26.26 -29.86
N ARG A 314 41.93 -27.47 -30.12
CA ARG A 314 40.70 -28.02 -29.51
C ARG A 314 40.78 -28.30 -28.01
N LYS A 315 41.95 -28.13 -27.39
CA LYS A 315 42.20 -28.26 -25.94
C LYS A 315 42.68 -26.93 -25.34
N LEU A 316 42.48 -25.82 -26.04
CA LEU A 316 42.94 -24.51 -25.61
C LEU A 316 41.73 -23.59 -25.47
N ILE A 317 41.54 -23.04 -24.28
CA ILE A 317 40.65 -21.92 -24.02
C ILE A 317 41.55 -20.73 -23.71
N VAL A 318 41.31 -19.56 -24.30
CA VAL A 318 42.15 -18.39 -24.09
C VAL A 318 41.42 -17.40 -23.19
N ALA A 319 42.02 -17.08 -22.04
CA ALA A 319 41.47 -16.07 -21.17
C ALA A 319 41.72 -14.67 -21.76
N VAL A 320 40.70 -13.83 -21.77
CA VAL A 320 40.68 -12.47 -22.32
C VAL A 320 40.40 -11.52 -21.16
N GLY A 321 41.30 -10.59 -20.91
CA GLY A 321 41.16 -9.61 -19.84
C GLY A 321 40.30 -8.44 -20.29
N SER A 322 39.45 -7.93 -19.39
CA SER A 322 38.82 -6.62 -19.57
C SER A 322 38.74 -5.88 -18.24
N TYR A 323 39.78 -5.11 -17.97
CA TYR A 323 40.03 -4.35 -16.73
C TYR A 323 41.17 -3.35 -16.98
N ALA A 324 41.51 -2.56 -15.97
CA ALA A 324 42.62 -1.63 -15.99
C ALA A 324 43.53 -1.76 -14.76
N TYR A 325 44.74 -1.23 -14.87
CA TYR A 325 45.64 -1.01 -13.75
C TYR A 325 46.06 0.45 -13.69
N ASP A 326 46.07 1.01 -12.48
CA ASP A 326 46.54 2.35 -12.17
C ASP A 326 47.77 2.30 -11.27
N TRP A 327 48.93 2.65 -11.84
CA TRP A 327 50.18 2.76 -11.10
C TRP A 327 50.43 4.18 -10.64
N SER A 328 50.57 4.37 -9.33
CA SER A 328 50.99 5.64 -8.73
C SER A 328 52.51 5.70 -8.51
N GLU A 329 53.15 6.78 -8.98
CA GLU A 329 54.55 7.11 -8.65
C GLU A 329 54.59 8.23 -7.59
N ALA A 330 54.92 7.86 -6.35
CA ALA A 330 55.20 8.82 -5.29
C ALA A 330 56.45 9.65 -5.63
N ALA A 331 56.52 10.90 -5.14
CA ALA A 331 57.66 11.80 -5.35
C ALA A 331 59.03 11.22 -4.89
N THR A 332 59.03 10.13 -4.12
CA THR A 332 60.19 9.42 -3.57
C THR A 332 60.67 8.20 -4.38
N LYS A 333 60.15 7.91 -5.59
CA LYS A 333 60.55 6.79 -6.48
C LYS A 333 60.39 5.37 -5.90
N THR A 334 59.53 5.19 -4.92
CA THR A 334 59.06 3.86 -4.50
C THR A 334 57.80 3.55 -5.29
N HIS A 335 57.79 2.45 -6.05
CA HIS A 335 56.60 2.00 -6.77
C HIS A 335 55.69 1.31 -5.75
N GLU A 336 54.48 1.83 -5.56
CA GLU A 336 53.41 1.12 -4.87
C GLU A 336 52.79 0.10 -5.85
N PRO A 337 52.22 -1.02 -5.37
CA PRO A 337 51.45 -1.92 -6.22
C PRO A 337 50.34 -1.15 -6.93
N ALA A 338 50.14 -1.41 -8.22
CA ALA A 338 49.05 -0.81 -8.96
C ALA A 338 47.69 -1.24 -8.42
N GLN A 339 46.74 -0.30 -8.44
CA GLN A 339 45.35 -0.57 -8.17
C GLN A 339 44.71 -1.22 -9.40
N SER A 340 43.96 -2.31 -9.21
CA SER A 340 43.11 -2.86 -10.27
C SER A 340 41.81 -2.07 -10.32
N LEU A 341 41.37 -1.71 -11.52
CA LEU A 341 40.15 -0.94 -11.78
C LEU A 341 39.27 -1.67 -12.79
N THR A 342 37.95 -1.50 -12.68
CA THR A 342 37.04 -1.82 -13.79
C THR A 342 37.29 -0.86 -14.96
N ILE A 343 36.84 -1.22 -16.16
CA ILE A 343 36.90 -0.29 -17.30
C ILE A 343 36.08 0.97 -17.01
N GLN A 344 34.96 0.85 -16.31
CA GLN A 344 34.10 2.00 -16.00
C GLN A 344 34.76 2.97 -15.00
N GLU A 345 35.47 2.45 -13.98
CA GLU A 345 36.28 3.25 -13.05
C GLU A 345 37.43 3.96 -13.78
N ALA A 346 38.16 3.23 -14.64
CA ALA A 346 39.23 3.82 -15.44
C ALA A 346 38.73 4.93 -16.37
N LEU A 347 37.54 4.79 -16.96
CA LEU A 347 36.93 5.86 -17.78
C LEU A 347 36.41 7.03 -16.94
N LEU A 348 35.95 6.79 -15.70
CA LEU A 348 35.60 7.85 -14.75
C LEU A 348 36.84 8.67 -14.37
N HIS A 349 37.94 8.05 -13.98
CA HIS A 349 39.20 8.75 -13.67
C HIS A 349 39.69 9.56 -14.87
N ALA A 350 39.52 9.04 -16.09
CA ALA A 350 39.83 9.79 -17.31
C ALA A 350 38.93 11.02 -17.50
N PHE A 351 37.64 10.91 -17.19
CA PHE A 351 36.68 12.01 -17.21
C PHE A 351 37.00 13.08 -16.16
N GLU A 352 37.26 12.68 -14.92
CA GLU A 352 37.55 13.59 -13.80
C GLU A 352 38.88 14.32 -13.95
N SER A 353 39.90 13.63 -14.44
CA SER A 353 41.20 14.23 -14.73
C SER A 353 41.20 15.14 -15.98
N GLU A 354 40.10 15.18 -16.73
CA GLU A 354 39.98 15.82 -18.05
C GLU A 354 41.02 15.30 -19.06
N THR A 355 41.48 14.06 -18.88
CA THR A 355 42.48 13.44 -19.77
C THR A 355 41.81 12.80 -20.99
N GLN A 356 42.61 12.50 -22.00
CA GLN A 356 42.16 11.77 -23.19
C GLN A 356 42.83 10.41 -23.20
N VAL A 357 42.02 9.36 -23.27
CA VAL A 357 42.51 8.01 -23.53
C VAL A 357 43.16 7.98 -24.91
N GLU A 358 44.42 7.57 -24.97
CA GLU A 358 45.16 7.35 -26.20
C GLU A 358 45.47 5.86 -26.37
N ILE A 359 45.28 5.32 -27.56
CA ILE A 359 45.76 3.97 -27.90
C ILE A 359 47.22 4.02 -28.34
N ASP A 360 48.06 3.25 -27.66
CA ASP A 360 49.46 3.14 -28.04
C ASP A 360 49.60 2.32 -29.32
N SER A 361 50.09 2.95 -30.39
CA SER A 361 50.22 2.30 -31.70
C SER A 361 51.17 1.10 -31.75
N ALA A 362 52.00 0.88 -30.71
CA ALA A 362 52.94 -0.23 -30.65
C ALA A 362 52.35 -1.48 -29.97
N SER A 363 51.54 -1.30 -28.93
CA SER A 363 50.87 -2.37 -28.18
C SER A 363 49.42 -2.61 -28.62
N LEU A 364 48.76 -1.57 -29.16
CA LEU A 364 47.31 -1.47 -29.36
C LEU A 364 46.51 -1.59 -28.06
N ASN A 365 47.11 -1.25 -26.92
CA ASN A 365 46.39 -1.11 -25.65
C ASN A 365 46.15 0.39 -25.36
N PRO A 366 44.94 0.76 -24.88
CA PRO A 366 44.64 2.11 -24.42
C PRO A 366 45.37 2.48 -23.14
N HIS A 367 45.79 3.74 -23.03
CA HIS A 367 46.46 4.27 -21.85
C HIS A 367 46.25 5.78 -21.68
N TYR A 368 46.46 6.26 -20.46
CA TYR A 368 46.53 7.69 -20.15
C TYR A 368 47.34 7.95 -18.87
N SER A 369 47.53 9.22 -18.54
CA SER A 369 48.19 9.62 -17.29
C SER A 369 47.55 10.87 -16.70
N TYR A 370 47.51 10.94 -15.38
CA TYR A 370 46.99 12.08 -14.63
C TYR A 370 47.83 12.31 -13.37
N SER A 371 47.61 13.43 -12.69
CA SER A 371 48.15 13.67 -11.35
C SER A 371 47.04 13.86 -10.33
N ASP A 372 47.22 13.30 -9.14
CA ASP A 372 46.28 13.43 -8.02
C ASP A 372 46.45 14.76 -7.25
N GLU A 373 45.61 14.98 -6.25
CA GLU A 373 45.63 16.17 -5.38
C GLU A 373 46.92 16.30 -4.56
N HIS A 374 47.61 15.18 -4.32
CA HIS A 374 48.84 15.08 -3.56
C HIS A 374 50.08 15.29 -4.45
N GLY A 375 49.89 15.43 -5.77
CA GLY A 375 50.93 15.60 -6.77
C GLY A 375 51.62 14.30 -7.18
N HIS A 376 51.05 13.14 -6.87
CA HIS A 376 51.48 11.86 -7.41
C HIS A 376 51.11 11.74 -8.88
N VAL A 377 51.94 11.06 -9.66
CA VAL A 377 51.68 10.82 -11.08
C VAL A 377 51.17 9.41 -11.25
N HIS A 378 50.02 9.29 -11.90
CA HIS A 378 49.33 8.05 -12.18
C HIS A 378 49.47 7.67 -13.65
N GLN A 379 49.74 6.41 -13.92
CA GLN A 379 49.79 5.83 -15.26
C GLN A 379 48.78 4.70 -15.35
N VAL A 380 47.79 4.85 -16.22
CA VAL A 380 46.70 3.88 -16.38
C VAL A 380 46.84 3.19 -17.73
N TRP A 381 46.80 1.86 -17.71
CA TRP A 381 46.68 1.00 -18.90
C TRP A 381 45.44 0.13 -18.76
N MET A 382 44.75 -0.16 -19.86
CA MET A 382 43.49 -0.90 -19.81
C MET A 382 43.27 -1.82 -21.01
N LEU A 383 42.34 -2.77 -20.86
CA LEU A 383 41.87 -3.70 -21.88
C LEU A 383 40.36 -3.49 -22.12
N ASP A 384 40.03 -2.57 -23.01
CA ASP A 384 38.64 -2.21 -23.33
C ASP A 384 38.01 -3.15 -24.38
N ALA A 385 36.77 -2.89 -24.79
CA ALA A 385 36.09 -3.75 -25.78
C ALA A 385 36.77 -3.76 -27.16
N VAL A 386 37.49 -2.69 -27.53
CA VAL A 386 38.25 -2.62 -28.79
C VAL A 386 39.47 -3.54 -28.73
N THR A 387 40.15 -3.56 -27.58
CA THR A 387 41.28 -4.44 -27.32
C THR A 387 40.82 -5.91 -27.31
N ALA A 388 39.76 -6.21 -26.55
CA ALA A 388 39.16 -7.54 -26.50
C ALA A 388 38.68 -8.00 -27.89
N TYR A 389 38.13 -7.11 -28.73
CA TYR A 389 37.79 -7.45 -30.11
C TYR A 389 39.00 -8.00 -30.88
N ASN A 390 40.13 -7.29 -30.83
CA ASN A 390 41.35 -7.67 -31.54
C ASN A 390 41.93 -9.00 -31.03
N GLU A 391 41.86 -9.23 -29.72
CA GLU A 391 42.31 -10.47 -29.07
C GLU A 391 41.40 -11.66 -29.42
N LEU A 392 40.08 -11.46 -29.38
CA LEU A 392 39.10 -12.45 -29.83
C LEU A 392 39.36 -12.83 -31.29
N ARG A 393 39.53 -11.86 -32.20
CA ARG A 393 39.84 -12.14 -33.61
C ARG A 393 41.11 -12.99 -33.77
N ALA A 394 42.15 -12.70 -32.99
CA ALA A 394 43.39 -13.48 -33.00
C ALA A 394 43.16 -14.91 -32.53
N SER A 395 42.45 -15.09 -31.40
CA SER A 395 42.11 -16.39 -30.83
C SER A 395 41.31 -17.26 -31.79
N GLU A 396 40.25 -16.72 -32.41
CA GLU A 396 39.40 -17.49 -33.33
C GLU A 396 40.12 -17.94 -34.60
N ARG A 397 41.04 -17.12 -35.14
CA ARG A 397 41.88 -17.49 -36.29
C ARG A 397 42.79 -18.68 -36.01
N THR A 398 43.09 -18.94 -34.74
CA THR A 398 43.88 -20.10 -34.33
C THR A 398 43.05 -21.37 -34.15
N GLY A 399 41.72 -21.24 -34.13
CA GLY A 399 40.78 -22.35 -33.96
C GLY A 399 40.81 -22.95 -32.55
N VAL A 400 41.02 -22.11 -31.52
CA VAL A 400 40.95 -22.52 -30.11
C VAL A 400 39.58 -23.13 -29.76
N GLN A 401 39.49 -23.88 -28.67
CA GLN A 401 38.23 -24.47 -28.21
C GLN A 401 37.25 -23.41 -27.72
N GLY A 402 37.75 -22.30 -27.17
CA GLY A 402 36.93 -21.27 -26.57
C GLY A 402 37.74 -20.08 -26.06
N THR A 403 37.03 -19.13 -25.47
CA THR A 403 37.59 -17.96 -24.78
C THR A 403 36.93 -17.80 -23.41
N ALA A 404 37.66 -17.27 -22.43
CA ALA A 404 37.15 -17.05 -21.07
C ALA A 404 37.31 -15.57 -20.67
N LEU A 405 36.24 -14.87 -20.31
CA LEU A 405 36.31 -13.46 -19.91
C LEU A 405 36.75 -13.34 -18.44
N TRP A 406 37.92 -12.74 -18.19
CA TRP A 406 38.37 -12.30 -16.86
C TRP A 406 38.14 -10.78 -16.69
N ARG A 407 37.12 -10.36 -15.93
CA ARG A 407 36.07 -11.15 -15.28
C ARG A 407 34.71 -10.48 -15.44
N LEU A 408 33.63 -11.17 -15.06
CA LEU A 408 32.31 -10.53 -14.99
C LEU A 408 32.35 -9.34 -14.03
N GLY A 409 31.71 -8.24 -14.41
CA GLY A 409 31.65 -7.00 -13.63
C GLY A 409 32.74 -5.98 -13.99
N SER A 410 33.93 -6.40 -14.43
CA SER A 410 35.01 -5.45 -14.75
C SER A 410 35.02 -4.96 -16.21
N ALA A 411 34.35 -5.71 -17.08
CA ALA A 411 34.47 -5.56 -18.52
C ALA A 411 33.78 -4.32 -19.07
N ASP A 412 34.31 -3.84 -20.20
CA ASP A 412 33.69 -2.79 -21.00
C ASP A 412 32.26 -3.18 -21.43
N THR A 413 31.28 -2.32 -21.13
CA THR A 413 29.85 -2.60 -21.35
C THR A 413 29.48 -2.85 -22.80
N SER A 414 30.28 -2.36 -23.76
CA SER A 414 30.03 -2.58 -25.18
C SER A 414 30.66 -3.87 -25.72
N LEU A 415 31.29 -4.71 -24.88
CA LEU A 415 31.96 -5.95 -25.31
C LEU A 415 30.97 -7.03 -25.82
N TRP A 416 29.83 -7.18 -25.16
CA TRP A 416 28.90 -8.30 -25.36
C TRP A 416 28.42 -8.53 -26.81
N PRO A 417 28.13 -7.49 -27.62
CA PRO A 417 27.75 -7.69 -29.02
C PRO A 417 28.82 -8.38 -29.89
N VAL A 418 30.11 -8.24 -29.55
CA VAL A 418 31.21 -8.90 -30.28
C VAL A 418 31.67 -10.19 -29.60
N TRP A 419 31.39 -10.35 -28.30
CA TRP A 419 31.67 -11.58 -27.55
C TRP A 419 30.94 -12.80 -28.14
N ASP A 420 29.67 -12.62 -28.53
CA ASP A 420 28.83 -13.68 -29.09
C ASP A 420 29.05 -13.91 -30.60
N ALA A 421 29.85 -13.07 -31.26
CA ALA A 421 29.98 -13.06 -32.71
C ALA A 421 31.30 -13.68 -33.20
N THR A 422 31.26 -14.89 -33.76
CA THR A 422 32.45 -15.55 -34.33
C THR A 422 32.94 -14.94 -35.65
N ARG A 423 32.10 -14.14 -36.32
CA ARG A 423 32.43 -13.38 -37.55
C ARG A 423 31.60 -12.10 -37.62
N PRO A 424 31.89 -11.11 -36.75
CA PRO A 424 31.13 -9.87 -36.71
C PRO A 424 31.29 -9.14 -38.03
N ASP A 425 30.16 -8.79 -38.64
CA ASP A 425 30.13 -7.91 -39.80
C ASP A 425 30.36 -6.44 -39.37
N ASP A 426 30.30 -5.52 -40.33
CA ASP A 426 30.46 -4.09 -40.03
C ASP A 426 29.39 -3.59 -39.05
N ALA A 427 28.18 -4.13 -39.10
CA ALA A 427 27.07 -3.72 -38.24
C ALA A 427 27.30 -4.15 -36.78
N ILE A 428 27.82 -5.35 -36.55
CA ILE A 428 28.18 -5.81 -35.20
C ILE A 428 29.39 -5.03 -34.67
N ARG A 429 30.42 -4.79 -35.50
CA ARG A 429 31.57 -3.95 -35.11
C ARG A 429 31.16 -2.54 -34.69
N GLN A 430 30.27 -1.89 -35.44
CA GLN A 430 29.79 -0.53 -35.14
C GLN A 430 29.07 -0.43 -33.79
N LYS A 431 28.57 -1.54 -33.22
CA LYS A 431 27.99 -1.51 -31.87
C LYS A 431 29.01 -1.19 -30.78
N LEU A 432 30.32 -1.31 -31.05
CA LEU A 432 31.38 -0.88 -30.14
C LEU A 432 31.46 0.65 -30.01
N GLU A 433 30.85 1.42 -30.93
CA GLU A 433 30.84 2.89 -30.86
C GLU A 433 29.91 3.42 -29.76
N ASP A 434 28.81 2.71 -29.47
CA ASP A 434 27.87 3.04 -28.39
C ASP A 434 28.38 2.42 -27.09
N LEU A 435 28.61 3.26 -26.08
CA LEU A 435 29.04 2.83 -24.74
C LEU A 435 27.86 3.01 -23.77
N PRO A 436 27.10 1.94 -23.46
CA PRO A 436 26.09 2.01 -22.42
C PRO A 436 26.71 2.38 -21.06
N PRO A 437 25.96 3.04 -20.16
CA PRO A 437 26.38 3.17 -18.78
C PRO A 437 26.76 1.82 -18.17
N GLY A 438 27.82 1.81 -17.35
CA GLY A 438 28.20 0.70 -16.50
C GLY A 438 27.05 0.19 -15.63
N PRO A 439 27.03 -1.11 -15.27
CA PRO A 439 26.22 -1.59 -14.15
C PRO A 439 26.79 -1.11 -12.79
N ASP A 440 28.03 -0.63 -12.79
CA ASP A 440 28.82 -0.31 -11.60
C ASP A 440 28.17 0.79 -10.76
N LEU A 441 28.11 0.58 -9.46
CA LEU A 441 27.81 1.64 -8.50
C LEU A 441 29.14 2.14 -7.92
N ILE A 442 29.52 3.37 -8.26
CA ILE A 442 30.80 3.94 -7.81
C ILE A 442 30.54 4.69 -6.51
N LEU A 443 31.03 4.12 -5.40
CA LEU A 443 30.95 4.68 -4.07
C LEU A 443 32.33 5.21 -3.67
N GLU A 444 32.43 6.51 -3.39
CA GLU A 444 33.66 7.15 -2.91
C GLU A 444 33.47 7.70 -1.50
N GLY A 445 34.48 7.56 -0.64
CA GLY A 445 34.43 8.03 0.74
C GLY A 445 33.92 7.00 1.75
N ASP A 446 34.02 7.33 3.03
CA ASP A 446 33.74 6.39 4.14
C ASP A 446 32.46 6.73 4.92
N GLY A 447 31.73 7.78 4.55
CA GLY A 447 30.57 8.26 5.32
C GLY A 447 29.27 7.48 5.10
N ASP A 448 28.20 7.90 5.77
CA ASP A 448 26.86 7.31 5.66
C ASP A 448 25.87 8.22 4.92
N VAL A 449 26.25 9.44 4.55
CA VAL A 449 25.40 10.40 3.83
C VAL A 449 25.75 10.35 2.36
N TRP A 450 24.77 10.12 1.50
CA TRP A 450 25.00 9.92 0.08
C TRP A 450 24.71 11.21 -0.70
N HIS A 451 25.67 11.60 -1.54
CA HIS A 451 25.56 12.73 -2.45
C HIS A 451 25.90 12.28 -3.87
N PHE A 452 24.91 12.30 -4.76
CA PHE A 452 25.09 11.91 -6.15
C PHE A 452 25.82 13.02 -6.90
N LEU A 453 27.03 12.74 -7.39
CA LEU A 453 27.83 13.65 -8.20
C LEU A 453 27.48 13.52 -9.69
N ASP A 454 27.29 12.28 -10.16
CA ASP A 454 26.93 11.96 -11.52
C ASP A 454 25.87 10.85 -11.59
N THR A 455 25.07 10.88 -12.66
CA THR A 455 24.07 9.86 -12.98
C THR A 455 24.44 9.18 -14.30
N PRO A 456 23.95 7.94 -14.55
CA PRO A 456 24.24 7.19 -15.76
C PRO A 456 24.11 7.99 -17.06
N LYS A 457 25.21 8.06 -17.82
CA LYS A 457 25.27 8.73 -19.13
C LYS A 457 25.87 7.78 -20.16
N ARG A 458 25.25 7.72 -21.33
CA ARG A 458 25.81 6.99 -22.48
C ARG A 458 27.08 7.69 -22.98
N GLY A 459 28.13 6.91 -23.19
CA GLY A 459 29.35 7.35 -23.86
C GLY A 459 29.32 7.09 -25.36
N HIS A 460 30.37 7.53 -26.04
CA HIS A 460 30.59 7.29 -27.46
C HIS A 460 32.08 7.21 -27.77
N ARG A 461 32.49 6.24 -28.59
CA ARG A 461 33.83 6.17 -29.17
C ARG A 461 33.79 6.01 -30.69
N THR A 462 34.84 6.48 -31.34
CA THR A 462 35.12 6.24 -32.76
C THR A 462 36.39 5.42 -32.90
N PHE A 463 36.47 4.56 -33.91
CA PHE A 463 37.64 3.73 -34.14
C PHE A 463 37.93 3.52 -35.63
N THR A 464 39.17 3.15 -35.96
CA THR A 464 39.58 2.83 -37.34
C THR A 464 39.83 1.34 -37.49
N TYR A 465 39.05 0.68 -38.35
CA TYR A 465 39.19 -0.73 -38.70
C TYR A 465 40.03 -0.91 -39.98
N ASP A 466 41.08 -1.74 -39.90
CA ASP A 466 41.88 -2.20 -41.04
C ASP A 466 41.36 -3.56 -41.52
N SER A 467 40.61 -3.57 -42.61
CA SER A 467 40.03 -4.81 -43.19
C SER A 467 41.05 -5.79 -43.76
N THR A 468 42.30 -5.36 -44.00
CA THR A 468 43.37 -6.25 -44.48
C THR A 468 44.01 -7.03 -43.35
N ALA A 469 44.11 -6.42 -42.17
CA ALA A 469 44.61 -7.06 -40.95
C ALA A 469 43.48 -7.69 -40.11
N ASP A 470 42.23 -7.24 -40.30
CA ASP A 470 41.05 -7.51 -39.46
C ASP A 470 41.30 -7.08 -38.01
N LEU A 471 41.78 -5.84 -37.87
CA LEU A 471 42.14 -5.24 -36.59
C LEU A 471 41.61 -3.83 -36.52
N ILE A 472 41.20 -3.45 -35.32
CA ILE A 472 41.04 -2.04 -34.96
C ILE A 472 42.41 -1.49 -34.60
N THR A 473 42.79 -0.38 -35.23
CA THR A 473 44.17 0.18 -35.18
C THR A 473 44.25 1.53 -34.49
N SER A 474 43.10 2.16 -34.25
CA SER A 474 43.00 3.36 -33.43
C SER A 474 41.60 3.46 -32.84
N GLU A 475 41.48 4.15 -31.71
CA GLU A 475 40.23 4.50 -31.07
C GLU A 475 40.35 5.93 -30.50
N LYS A 476 39.19 6.53 -30.26
CA LYS A 476 39.06 7.81 -29.59
C LYS A 476 37.71 7.87 -28.88
N TYR A 477 37.73 8.20 -27.60
CA TYR A 477 36.52 8.47 -26.84
C TYR A 477 36.05 9.90 -27.14
N ASP A 478 34.84 10.03 -27.68
CA ASP A 478 34.20 11.33 -27.91
C ASP A 478 33.40 11.78 -26.68
N ALA A 479 32.86 10.82 -25.93
CA ALA A 479 32.22 11.00 -24.63
C ALA A 479 32.45 9.74 -23.78
N TYR A 480 32.82 9.92 -22.52
CA TYR A 480 32.96 8.80 -21.59
C TYR A 480 31.60 8.36 -21.07
N PRO A 481 31.33 7.04 -20.96
CA PRO A 481 30.17 6.55 -20.23
C PRO A 481 30.35 6.86 -18.75
N LEU A 482 29.30 7.32 -18.08
CA LEU A 482 29.29 7.47 -16.62
C LEU A 482 28.27 6.52 -16.03
N SER A 483 28.49 6.10 -14.78
CA SER A 483 27.51 5.39 -13.97
C SER A 483 27.01 6.28 -12.82
N TYR A 484 26.27 5.70 -11.87
CA TYR A 484 26.02 6.38 -10.60
C TYR A 484 27.34 6.55 -9.85
N HIS A 485 27.65 7.80 -9.52
CA HIS A 485 28.79 8.18 -8.70
C HIS A 485 28.26 8.87 -7.45
N ILE A 486 28.48 8.23 -6.31
CA ILE A 486 27.95 8.67 -5.01
C ILE A 486 29.14 8.95 -4.09
N ASP A 487 29.23 10.19 -3.62
CA ASP A 487 30.12 10.53 -2.51
C ASP A 487 29.45 10.21 -1.17
N GLN A 488 30.21 9.52 -0.32
CA GLN A 488 29.84 9.06 1.01
C GLN A 488 30.45 10.01 2.06
N ILE A 489 29.63 10.96 2.49
CA ILE A 489 30.02 12.08 3.36
C ILE A 489 29.63 11.78 4.82
N GLY A 490 30.38 12.38 5.75
CA GLY A 490 30.05 12.35 7.18
C GLY A 490 30.86 11.36 8.00
N ALA A 491 31.91 10.78 7.41
CA ALA A 491 32.87 9.93 8.10
C ALA A 491 33.49 10.66 9.30
N ALA A 492 33.40 10.07 10.49
CA ALA A 492 33.92 10.67 11.71
C ALA A 492 34.46 9.63 12.70
N LYS A 493 35.68 9.84 13.20
CA LYS A 493 36.27 8.89 14.16
C LYS A 493 35.52 8.92 15.50
N LYS A 494 35.01 7.76 15.91
CA LYS A 494 34.35 7.54 17.22
C LYS A 494 33.16 8.48 17.49
N LYS A 495 32.43 8.87 16.44
CA LYS A 495 31.15 9.59 16.54
C LYS A 495 30.03 8.76 15.94
N LEU A 496 28.86 8.71 16.57
CA LEU A 496 27.72 7.95 16.10
C LEU A 496 26.44 8.78 16.18
N ALA A 497 25.62 8.75 15.13
CA ALA A 497 24.25 9.25 15.15
C ALA A 497 23.27 8.07 15.23
N ILE A 498 22.21 8.22 16.01
CA ILE A 498 21.12 7.24 16.08
C ILE A 498 19.94 7.76 15.26
N THR A 499 19.42 6.94 14.35
CA THR A 499 18.24 7.25 13.55
C THR A 499 17.13 6.25 13.80
N PHE A 500 15.89 6.68 13.57
CA PHE A 500 14.70 5.86 13.73
C PHE A 500 13.79 5.95 12.52
N ASP A 501 13.40 4.80 11.97
CA ASP A 501 12.53 4.69 10.80
C ASP A 501 11.16 4.08 11.18
N ASP A 502 10.20 4.19 10.26
CA ASP A 502 8.79 3.73 10.34
C ASP A 502 7.83 4.51 11.25
N GLY A 503 8.34 5.40 12.11
CA GLY A 503 7.55 6.15 13.08
C GLY A 503 6.64 7.24 12.50
N PRO A 504 5.86 7.91 13.36
CA PRO A 504 5.67 7.65 14.78
C PRO A 504 4.64 6.54 15.11
N ASP A 505 4.97 5.67 16.05
CA ASP A 505 4.06 4.69 16.67
C ASP A 505 3.57 5.16 18.05
N PRO A 506 2.27 4.97 18.39
CA PRO A 506 1.72 5.47 19.65
C PRO A 506 2.19 4.73 20.91
N THR A 507 2.79 3.56 20.75
CA THR A 507 3.24 2.68 21.84
C THR A 507 4.75 2.71 22.02
N TRP A 508 5.50 2.73 20.92
CA TRP A 508 6.96 2.56 20.94
C TRP A 508 7.72 3.88 20.92
N THR A 509 7.40 4.79 19.98
CA THR A 509 8.09 6.09 19.86
C THR A 509 8.13 6.89 21.17
N PRO A 510 7.03 7.00 21.96
CA PRO A 510 7.10 7.71 23.25
C PRO A 510 8.10 7.11 24.25
N LYS A 511 8.28 5.79 24.25
CA LYS A 511 9.22 5.10 25.15
C LYS A 511 10.67 5.28 24.69
N ILE A 512 10.88 5.29 23.38
CA ILE A 512 12.19 5.60 22.78
C ILE A 512 12.60 7.03 23.14
N LEU A 513 11.70 8.00 22.97
CA LEU A 513 11.94 9.40 23.38
C LEU A 513 12.27 9.52 24.88
N ASP A 514 11.57 8.78 25.75
CA ASP A 514 11.87 8.76 27.18
C ASP A 514 13.31 8.27 27.46
N VAL A 515 13.76 7.21 26.77
CA VAL A 515 15.13 6.69 26.88
C VAL A 515 16.16 7.69 26.35
N LEU A 516 15.93 8.28 25.17
CA LEU A 516 16.84 9.26 24.57
C LEU A 516 17.01 10.49 25.46
N LYS A 517 15.91 10.96 26.06
CA LYS A 517 15.91 12.05 27.03
C LYS A 517 16.65 11.69 28.32
N GLU A 518 16.46 10.47 28.85
CA GLU A 518 17.19 9.98 30.02
C GLU A 518 18.69 9.89 29.75
N LYS A 519 19.08 9.39 28.57
CA LYS A 519 20.48 9.19 28.17
C LYS A 519 21.14 10.45 27.60
N ASN A 520 20.38 11.52 27.37
CA ASN A 520 20.79 12.75 26.72
C ASN A 520 21.52 12.48 25.39
N VAL A 521 20.83 11.80 24.47
CA VAL A 521 21.33 11.42 23.15
C VAL A 521 20.45 12.08 22.07
N PRO A 522 21.03 12.86 21.14
CA PRO A 522 20.30 13.35 19.97
C PRO A 522 19.95 12.19 19.03
N ALA A 523 18.89 12.36 18.25
CA ALA A 523 18.44 11.36 17.29
C ALA A 523 17.72 12.02 16.13
N THR A 524 17.61 11.32 15.01
CA THR A 524 16.85 11.75 13.83
C THR A 524 15.74 10.74 13.54
N PHE A 525 14.51 11.20 13.35
CA PHE A 525 13.34 10.36 13.08
C PHE A 525 12.90 10.51 11.63
N PHE A 526 12.99 9.45 10.82
CA PHE A 526 12.47 9.38 9.46
C PHE A 526 11.02 8.91 9.51
N VAL A 527 10.10 9.86 9.32
CA VAL A 527 8.67 9.61 9.61
C VAL A 527 7.86 9.28 8.37
N ILE A 528 7.00 8.28 8.50
CA ILE A 528 5.98 7.97 7.50
C ILE A 528 4.84 8.99 7.64
N GLY A 529 4.52 9.68 6.55
CA GLY A 529 3.49 10.74 6.55
C GLY A 529 2.12 10.26 7.05
N LEU A 530 1.68 9.05 6.68
CA LEU A 530 0.44 8.46 7.21
C LEU A 530 0.48 8.26 8.73
N SER A 531 1.59 7.78 9.28
CA SER A 531 1.79 7.59 10.73
C SER A 531 1.80 8.94 11.46
N ALA A 532 2.53 9.92 10.92
CA ALA A 532 2.62 11.27 11.47
C ALA A 532 1.25 11.99 11.49
N ASN A 533 0.43 11.83 10.45
CA ASN A 533 -0.91 12.43 10.38
C ASN A 533 -1.90 11.75 11.36
N LYS A 534 -1.67 10.47 11.67
CA LYS A 534 -2.45 9.75 12.66
C LYS A 534 -2.07 10.15 14.09
N TRP A 535 -0.79 10.42 14.35
CA TRP A 535 -0.26 10.73 15.68
C TRP A 535 0.52 12.06 15.73
N PRO A 536 -0.10 13.20 15.35
CA PRO A 536 0.57 14.49 15.20
C PRO A 536 1.19 15.02 16.50
N GLN A 537 0.69 14.60 17.65
CA GLN A 537 1.26 14.95 18.95
C GLN A 537 2.63 14.31 19.23
N ILE A 538 2.92 13.15 18.63
CA ILE A 538 4.19 12.43 18.82
C ILE A 538 5.26 13.08 17.97
N LEU A 539 4.98 13.37 16.69
CA LEU A 539 5.87 14.14 15.82
C LEU A 539 6.25 15.50 16.43
N ARG A 540 5.26 16.23 16.99
CA ARG A 540 5.53 17.48 17.70
C ARG A 540 6.43 17.30 18.92
N ARG A 541 6.31 16.16 19.61
CA ARG A 541 7.14 15.81 20.77
C ARG A 541 8.59 15.52 20.33
N GLU A 542 8.79 14.70 19.30
CA GLU A 542 10.12 14.45 18.70
C GLU A 542 10.84 15.78 18.41
N TYR A 543 10.17 16.67 17.67
CA TYR A 543 10.75 17.97 17.33
C TYR A 543 10.95 18.88 18.55
N ALA A 544 10.01 18.92 19.51
CA ALA A 544 10.12 19.77 20.69
C ALA A 544 11.22 19.31 21.67
N GLU A 545 11.52 18.01 21.71
CA GLU A 545 12.59 17.44 22.55
C GLU A 545 13.99 17.60 21.94
N GLY A 546 14.07 18.14 20.71
CA GLY A 546 15.33 18.55 20.09
C GLY A 546 15.80 17.66 18.94
N HIS A 547 15.04 16.63 18.58
CA HIS A 547 15.38 15.67 17.52
C HIS A 547 15.11 16.25 16.12
N GLU A 548 15.90 15.84 15.13
CA GLU A 548 15.65 16.13 13.72
C GLU A 548 14.54 15.23 13.17
N ILE A 549 13.78 15.74 12.19
CA ILE A 549 12.75 14.97 11.48
C ILE A 549 13.20 14.84 10.02
N GLY A 550 13.30 13.61 9.55
CA GLY A 550 13.50 13.27 8.15
C GLY A 550 12.20 12.80 7.49
N ASN A 551 12.18 12.90 6.17
CA ASN A 551 11.10 12.38 5.33
C ASN A 551 11.33 10.88 5.07
N HIS A 552 10.30 10.06 5.28
CA HIS A 552 10.30 8.63 4.93
C HIS A 552 9.13 8.25 4.04
N THR A 553 8.73 9.17 3.15
CA THR A 553 7.55 9.10 2.27
C THR A 553 6.20 9.09 3.01
N TYR A 554 5.10 9.25 2.26
CA TYR A 554 3.78 9.39 2.86
C TYR A 554 3.16 8.02 3.12
N SER A 555 3.25 7.11 2.14
CA SER A 555 2.61 5.80 2.15
C SER A 555 3.55 4.61 2.35
N HIS A 556 4.87 4.85 2.44
CA HIS A 556 5.90 3.81 2.60
C HIS A 556 5.93 2.80 1.43
N PRO A 557 6.06 3.27 0.16
CA PRO A 557 6.11 2.40 -1.00
C PRO A 557 7.44 1.63 -1.07
N ASP A 558 7.45 0.50 -1.76
CA ASP A 558 8.69 -0.17 -2.19
C ASP A 558 9.49 0.75 -3.12
N TRP A 559 10.58 1.34 -2.60
CA TRP A 559 11.34 2.38 -3.28
C TRP A 559 12.12 1.84 -4.47
N GLU A 560 12.62 0.61 -4.39
CA GLU A 560 13.40 -0.04 -5.45
C GLU A 560 12.53 -0.57 -6.58
N SER A 561 11.19 -0.49 -6.44
CA SER A 561 10.27 -0.97 -7.45
C SER A 561 10.50 -0.28 -8.81
N PRO A 562 10.71 -1.02 -9.91
CA PRO A 562 10.88 -0.41 -11.24
C PRO A 562 9.60 0.25 -11.76
N ASN A 563 8.46 0.00 -11.11
CA ASN A 563 7.17 0.60 -11.46
C ASN A 563 6.91 1.93 -10.76
N LEU A 564 7.79 2.36 -9.85
CA LEU A 564 7.63 3.62 -9.13
C LEU A 564 7.99 4.79 -10.06
N SER A 565 7.00 5.61 -10.43
CA SER A 565 7.22 6.74 -11.33
C SER A 565 7.78 7.96 -10.60
N ALA A 566 8.57 8.79 -11.30
CA ALA A 566 9.10 10.05 -10.76
C ALA A 566 7.98 10.98 -10.21
N THR A 567 6.79 10.97 -10.82
CA THR A 567 5.64 11.74 -10.32
C THR A 567 5.15 11.22 -8.97
N GLN A 568 5.08 9.89 -8.80
CA GLN A 568 4.71 9.29 -7.52
C GLN A 568 5.73 9.62 -6.45
N ILE A 569 7.04 9.49 -6.75
CA ILE A 569 8.12 9.87 -5.83
C ILE A 569 7.95 11.32 -5.35
N ARG A 570 7.76 12.26 -6.30
CA ARG A 570 7.55 13.68 -5.98
C ARG A 570 6.33 13.88 -5.08
N TRP A 571 5.22 13.17 -5.32
CA TRP A 571 4.02 13.28 -4.50
C TRP A 571 4.20 12.70 -3.10
N GLU A 572 4.85 11.55 -2.98
CA GLU A 572 5.15 10.89 -1.70
C GLU A 572 6.01 11.78 -0.79
N LEU A 573 7.05 12.39 -1.37
CA LEU A 573 7.92 13.33 -0.66
C LEU A 573 7.18 14.62 -0.30
N ASN A 574 6.53 15.27 -1.27
CA ASN A 574 5.81 16.53 -1.04
C ASN A 574 4.68 16.38 0.00
N LEU A 575 3.92 15.29 -0.03
CA LEU A 575 2.83 15.07 0.93
C LEU A 575 3.35 15.01 2.37
N THR A 576 4.47 14.32 2.57
CA THR A 576 5.11 14.14 3.88
C THR A 576 5.75 15.43 4.34
N GLU A 577 6.43 16.14 3.44
CA GLU A 577 7.02 17.44 3.71
C GLU A 577 5.97 18.44 4.18
N ARG A 578 4.89 18.64 3.41
CA ARG A 578 3.83 19.59 3.73
C ARG A 578 3.11 19.23 5.03
N LEU A 579 2.99 17.94 5.33
CA LEU A 579 2.49 17.48 6.62
C LEU A 579 3.44 17.91 7.75
N ILE A 580 4.75 17.64 7.64
CA ILE A 580 5.76 18.01 8.63
C ILE A 580 5.74 19.53 8.83
N GLU A 581 5.77 20.33 7.76
CA GLU A 581 5.66 21.78 7.79
C GLU A 581 4.43 22.25 8.58
N SER A 582 3.26 21.65 8.32
CA SER A 582 2.00 21.99 9.00
C SER A 582 2.00 21.67 10.49
N LEU A 583 2.77 20.67 10.92
CA LEU A 583 2.77 20.15 12.29
C LEU A 583 3.85 20.78 13.17
N VAL A 584 5.06 20.98 12.63
CA VAL A 584 6.23 21.47 13.38
C VAL A 584 6.72 22.84 12.94
N GLY A 585 6.29 23.35 11.78
CA GLY A 585 6.65 24.69 11.32
C GLY A 585 8.08 24.81 10.74
N ALA A 586 8.64 23.70 10.25
CA ALA A 586 9.96 23.65 9.63
C ALA A 586 9.98 22.69 8.43
N LYS A 587 10.84 22.95 7.45
CA LYS A 587 11.06 22.08 6.27
C LYS A 587 12.15 21.05 6.56
N PRO A 588 11.86 19.74 6.46
CA PRO A 588 12.86 18.70 6.58
C PRO A 588 13.68 18.58 5.29
N LEU A 589 15.01 18.59 5.41
CA LEU A 589 15.91 18.32 4.28
C LEU A 589 16.47 16.91 4.29
N LEU A 590 16.31 16.17 5.39
CA LEU A 590 16.80 14.80 5.49
C LEU A 590 15.77 13.84 4.89
N PHE A 591 16.23 12.90 4.07
CA PHE A 591 15.39 11.87 3.47
C PHE A 591 16.07 10.51 3.59
N ARG A 592 15.26 9.49 3.86
CA ARG A 592 15.66 8.09 3.73
C ARG A 592 14.55 7.36 2.98
N PRO A 593 14.85 6.63 1.90
CA PRO A 593 13.86 5.84 1.18
C PRO A 593 13.43 4.62 2.00
N PRO A 594 12.16 4.20 1.90
CA PRO A 594 11.70 2.90 2.41
C PRO A 594 12.34 1.72 1.67
N TYR A 595 12.67 0.64 2.38
CA TYR A 595 13.20 -0.65 1.86
C TYR A 595 14.55 -0.61 1.11
N GLY A 596 14.98 0.55 0.60
CA GLY A 596 16.17 0.68 -0.25
C GLY A 596 17.45 1.15 0.44
N ILE A 597 17.47 1.28 1.77
CA ILE A 597 18.70 1.50 2.58
C ILE A 597 18.68 0.60 3.82
N ASP A 598 18.01 -0.55 3.74
CA ASP A 598 18.13 -1.58 4.76
C ASP A 598 19.53 -2.26 4.68
N HIS A 599 20.28 -1.99 3.60
CA HIS A 599 21.67 -2.37 3.34
C HIS A 599 22.43 -1.23 2.64
N GLN A 600 23.77 -1.35 2.55
CA GLN A 600 24.56 -0.52 1.65
C GLN A 600 24.19 -0.89 0.21
N PRO A 601 24.00 0.08 -0.70
CA PRO A 601 23.61 -0.21 -2.06
C PRO A 601 24.80 -0.83 -2.76
N GLU A 602 24.54 -1.93 -3.44
CA GLU A 602 25.56 -2.69 -4.17
C GLU A 602 25.35 -2.58 -5.67
N PHE A 603 24.13 -2.28 -6.10
CA PHE A 603 23.75 -2.25 -7.50
C PHE A 603 23.19 -0.89 -7.94
N ALA A 604 23.48 -0.51 -9.19
CA ALA A 604 22.95 0.71 -9.79
C ALA A 604 21.41 0.79 -9.81
N GLU A 605 20.72 -0.35 -9.86
CA GLU A 605 19.25 -0.41 -9.85
C GLU A 605 18.64 0.04 -8.52
N GLU A 606 19.28 -0.23 -7.39
CA GLU A 606 18.79 0.08 -6.03
C GLU A 606 18.74 1.59 -5.80
N VAL A 607 19.68 2.32 -6.40
CA VAL A 607 19.80 3.77 -6.26
C VAL A 607 19.08 4.57 -7.34
N ALA A 608 18.47 3.92 -8.34
CA ALA A 608 18.02 4.58 -9.57
C ALA A 608 16.99 5.70 -9.36
N HIS A 609 16.21 5.64 -8.28
CA HIS A 609 15.19 6.63 -7.95
C HIS A 609 15.70 7.77 -7.07
N LEU A 610 16.81 7.56 -6.36
CA LEU A 610 17.38 8.50 -5.40
C LEU A 610 17.80 9.86 -5.98
N PRO A 611 18.34 9.97 -7.21
CA PRO A 611 18.61 11.27 -7.82
C PRO A 611 17.38 12.18 -7.87
N THR A 612 16.16 11.62 -8.02
CA THR A 612 14.93 12.42 -8.02
C THR A 612 14.71 13.11 -6.68
N ALA A 613 15.03 12.45 -5.56
CA ALA A 613 14.94 13.06 -4.22
C ALA A 613 16.01 14.15 -4.03
N GLN A 614 17.24 13.91 -4.51
CA GLN A 614 18.31 14.91 -4.44
C GLN A 614 18.01 16.15 -5.31
N GLU A 615 17.44 15.97 -6.51
CA GLU A 615 16.96 17.06 -7.37
C GLU A 615 15.88 17.92 -6.69
N MET A 616 15.08 17.31 -5.81
CA MET A 616 14.11 18.03 -4.97
C MET A 616 14.77 18.78 -3.80
N GLY A 617 16.07 18.60 -3.57
CA GLY A 617 16.86 19.26 -2.53
C GLY A 617 16.97 18.47 -1.22
N TYR A 618 16.61 17.19 -1.20
CA TYR A 618 16.83 16.32 -0.05
C TYR A 618 18.28 15.84 0.05
N ILE A 619 18.74 15.67 1.29
CA ILE A 619 19.97 15.00 1.66
C ILE A 619 19.62 13.55 1.97
N ILE A 620 20.23 12.62 1.25
CA ILE A 620 19.94 11.19 1.35
C ILE A 620 20.79 10.60 2.47
N ILE A 621 20.13 10.01 3.46
CA ILE A 621 20.77 9.47 4.66
C ILE A 621 20.78 7.95 4.58
N GLY A 622 21.96 7.40 4.33
CA GLY A 622 22.22 5.97 4.39
C GLY A 622 22.49 5.47 5.80
N GLN A 623 23.05 4.28 5.89
CA GLN A 623 23.48 3.63 7.13
C GLN A 623 24.49 2.50 6.83
N LYS A 624 25.57 2.41 7.61
CA LYS A 624 26.51 1.27 7.60
C LYS A 624 26.37 0.38 8.84
N VAL A 625 25.48 0.72 9.77
CA VAL A 625 25.24 -0.03 11.02
C VAL A 625 23.74 -0.35 11.13
N ASP A 626 23.36 -1.58 10.75
CA ASP A 626 22.00 -2.13 10.90
C ASP A 626 21.99 -3.28 11.92
N PRO A 627 21.55 -3.03 13.17
CA PRO A 627 21.39 -4.06 14.18
C PRO A 627 20.31 -5.11 13.88
N HIS A 628 19.54 -4.93 12.80
CA HIS A 628 18.39 -5.74 12.38
C HIS A 628 17.29 -5.80 13.45
N ASP A 629 17.04 -4.69 14.14
CA ASP A 629 16.03 -4.60 15.21
C ASP A 629 14.59 -4.82 14.69
N TRP A 630 14.40 -4.66 13.38
CA TRP A 630 13.16 -4.93 12.66
C TRP A 630 12.91 -6.42 12.41
N SER A 631 13.96 -7.24 12.40
CA SER A 631 13.91 -8.66 12.03
C SER A 631 13.18 -9.53 13.05
N GLN A 632 12.73 -10.70 12.58
CA GLN A 632 12.00 -11.68 13.39
C GLN A 632 12.62 -13.07 13.28
N LEU A 633 12.82 -13.73 14.43
CA LEU A 633 13.31 -15.12 14.47
C LEU A 633 12.30 -16.11 13.89
N SER A 634 11.01 -15.80 14.06
CA SER A 634 9.87 -16.50 13.49
C SER A 634 8.67 -15.56 13.48
N PRO A 635 7.60 -15.82 12.70
CA PRO A 635 6.49 -14.89 12.56
C PRO A 635 5.92 -14.42 13.92
N GLY A 636 6.08 -13.13 14.23
CA GLY A 636 5.62 -12.50 15.47
C GLY A 636 6.60 -12.54 16.65
N VAL A 637 7.78 -13.15 16.51
CA VAL A 637 8.83 -13.22 17.55
C VAL A 637 9.98 -12.29 17.19
N PRO A 638 10.13 -11.13 17.88
CA PRO A 638 11.18 -10.16 17.58
C PRO A 638 12.57 -10.67 17.99
N LEU A 639 13.62 -10.13 17.35
CA LEU A 639 15.00 -10.40 17.71
C LEU A 639 15.30 -9.97 19.17
N PRO A 640 16.01 -10.78 19.98
CA PRO A 640 16.33 -10.41 21.36
C PRO A 640 17.19 -9.16 21.47
N ALA A 641 16.94 -8.32 22.48
CA ALA A 641 17.67 -7.08 22.72
C ALA A 641 19.19 -7.27 22.80
N ALA A 642 19.67 -8.38 23.38
CA ALA A 642 21.09 -8.68 23.48
C ALA A 642 21.75 -8.85 22.10
N THR A 643 21.05 -9.49 21.15
CA THR A 643 21.54 -9.69 19.78
C THR A 643 21.55 -8.37 19.01
N ILE A 644 20.54 -7.52 19.19
CA ILE A 644 20.51 -6.16 18.62
C ILE A 644 21.75 -5.38 19.09
N VAL A 645 22.06 -5.41 20.40
CA VAL A 645 23.25 -4.75 20.95
C VAL A 645 24.53 -5.34 20.37
N GLU A 646 24.64 -6.67 20.28
CA GLU A 646 25.80 -7.37 19.75
C GLU A 646 26.08 -6.99 18.29
N ASN A 647 25.06 -7.02 17.42
CA ASN A 647 25.17 -6.63 16.01
C ASN A 647 25.64 -5.17 15.89
N ALA A 648 24.99 -4.25 16.60
CA ALA A 648 25.34 -2.84 16.58
C ALA A 648 26.79 -2.58 17.04
N LEU A 649 27.27 -3.30 18.07
CA LEU A 649 28.64 -3.17 18.57
C LEU A 649 29.67 -3.74 17.59
N ARG A 650 29.31 -4.79 16.85
CA ARG A 650 30.16 -5.40 15.83
C ARG A 650 30.36 -4.47 14.64
N GLU A 651 29.31 -3.78 14.21
CA GLU A 651 29.30 -2.93 13.00
C GLU A 651 29.63 -1.46 13.28
N ALA A 652 29.55 -0.98 14.53
CA ALA A 652 29.92 0.39 14.90
C ALA A 652 31.33 0.88 14.48
N PRO A 653 32.34 0.03 14.22
CA PRO A 653 33.59 0.47 13.60
C PRO A 653 33.48 0.85 12.11
N GLU A 654 32.49 0.30 11.41
CA GLU A 654 32.32 0.41 9.95
C GLU A 654 31.55 1.67 9.52
N GLY A 655 30.85 2.34 10.44
CA GLY A 655 29.94 3.44 10.13
C GLY A 655 29.75 4.49 11.22
N ASN A 656 29.05 5.57 10.86
CA ASN A 656 28.70 6.70 11.72
C ASN A 656 27.20 6.83 12.00
N ILE A 657 26.33 6.12 11.28
CA ILE A 657 24.86 6.18 11.48
C ILE A 657 24.32 4.80 11.83
N ILE A 658 23.69 4.69 13.00
CA ILE A 658 22.96 3.50 13.46
C ILE A 658 21.49 3.63 13.09
N LEU A 659 20.98 2.71 12.27
CA LEU A 659 19.56 2.59 11.96
C LEU A 659 18.85 1.75 13.02
N LEU A 660 17.73 2.25 13.56
CA LEU A 660 16.79 1.51 14.39
C LEU A 660 15.36 1.82 13.92
N HIS A 661 14.37 1.11 14.45
CA HIS A 661 12.96 1.33 14.07
C HIS A 661 12.10 1.70 15.27
N ASP A 662 11.30 2.76 15.14
CA ASP A 662 10.30 3.17 16.13
C ASP A 662 8.86 2.86 15.71
N GLY A 663 8.63 2.45 14.45
CA GLY A 663 7.35 1.97 13.91
C GLY A 663 7.42 0.58 13.29
N GLY A 664 6.48 0.22 12.40
CA GLY A 664 6.58 -0.98 11.55
C GLY A 664 6.35 -2.35 12.21
N GLY A 665 6.10 -2.44 13.52
CA GLY A 665 5.86 -3.72 14.18
C GLY A 665 5.96 -3.70 15.71
N ASN A 666 6.34 -4.84 16.30
CA ASN A 666 6.62 -4.92 17.73
C ASN A 666 8.06 -4.49 18.02
N ARG A 667 8.24 -3.28 18.58
CA ARG A 667 9.56 -2.72 18.95
C ARG A 667 9.91 -2.84 20.42
N SER A 668 9.31 -3.81 21.13
CA SER A 668 9.62 -4.05 22.55
C SER A 668 11.10 -4.36 22.81
N GLN A 669 11.77 -5.09 21.91
CA GLN A 669 13.18 -5.44 22.04
C GLN A 669 14.09 -4.27 21.68
N THR A 670 13.76 -3.45 20.68
CA THR A 670 14.45 -2.18 20.38
C THR A 670 14.46 -1.25 21.60
N VAL A 671 13.31 -1.07 22.25
CA VAL A 671 13.20 -0.25 23.48
C VAL A 671 14.08 -0.79 24.62
N LEU A 672 14.20 -2.10 24.75
CA LEU A 672 15.06 -2.74 25.76
C LEU A 672 16.56 -2.65 25.39
N ALA A 673 16.89 -2.73 24.10
CA ALA A 673 18.26 -2.70 23.59
C ALA A 673 18.86 -1.29 23.67
N LEU A 674 18.08 -0.26 23.32
CA LEU A 674 18.55 1.12 23.19
C LEU A 674 19.38 1.65 24.37
N PRO A 675 18.94 1.56 25.65
CA PRO A 675 19.76 2.05 26.76
C PRO A 675 21.06 1.25 26.95
N GLN A 676 21.03 -0.07 26.70
CA GLN A 676 22.20 -0.95 26.81
C GLN A 676 23.22 -0.66 25.71
N LEU A 677 22.72 -0.43 24.49
CA LEU A 677 23.51 -0.04 23.32
C LEU A 677 24.26 1.27 23.57
N ILE A 678 23.53 2.31 24.01
CA ILE A 678 24.11 3.63 24.30
C ILE A 678 25.22 3.53 25.36
N ASP A 679 24.98 2.79 26.44
CA ASP A 679 25.96 2.63 27.52
C ASP A 679 27.20 1.84 27.05
N ALA A 680 27.00 0.79 26.27
CA ALA A 680 28.09 -0.03 25.74
C ALA A 680 28.98 0.74 24.76
N LEU A 681 28.39 1.50 23.83
CA LEU A 681 29.14 2.32 22.87
C LEU A 681 29.90 3.47 23.56
N ARG A 682 29.30 4.13 24.55
CA ARG A 682 30.00 5.13 25.38
C ARG A 682 31.18 4.49 26.13
N ALA A 683 31.02 3.28 26.65
CA ALA A 683 32.11 2.55 27.30
C ALA A 683 33.26 2.21 26.33
N GLN A 684 32.98 2.06 25.04
CA GLN A 684 33.98 1.91 23.97
C GLN A 684 34.53 3.25 23.42
N GLY A 685 34.15 4.37 24.05
CA GLY A 685 34.66 5.70 23.73
C GLY A 685 33.96 6.42 22.58
N TYR A 686 32.77 5.99 22.17
CA TYR A 686 31.98 6.70 21.16
C TYR A 686 31.24 7.90 21.76
N GLU A 687 31.21 8.99 20.99
CA GLU A 687 30.40 10.19 21.23
C GLU A 687 29.12 10.14 20.37
N PHE A 688 27.97 10.42 20.97
CA PHE A 688 26.71 10.49 20.22
C PHE A 688 26.45 11.91 19.72
N VAL A 689 26.25 12.04 18.40
CA VAL A 689 26.03 13.30 17.69
C VAL A 689 24.76 13.22 16.84
N SER A 690 24.28 14.36 16.35
CA SER A 690 23.16 14.40 15.39
C SER A 690 23.66 14.12 13.95
N VAL A 691 22.78 13.66 13.06
CA VAL A 691 23.12 13.49 11.63
C VAL A 691 23.66 14.79 11.00
N PRO A 692 23.09 15.98 11.25
CA PRO A 692 23.64 17.24 10.74
C PRO A 692 25.08 17.53 11.21
N GLU A 693 25.43 17.16 12.44
CA GLU A 693 26.80 17.37 12.96
C GLU A 693 27.85 16.54 12.22
N LEU A 694 27.50 15.33 11.76
CA LEU A 694 28.38 14.48 10.94
C LEU A 694 28.77 15.18 9.63
N ILE A 695 27.84 15.93 9.03
CA ILE A 695 28.06 16.68 7.79
C ILE A 695 28.39 18.16 8.02
N GLY A 696 28.76 18.54 9.25
CA GLY A 696 29.17 19.92 9.58
C GLY A 696 28.05 20.97 9.48
N LYS A 697 26.79 20.55 9.63
CA LYS A 697 25.59 21.42 9.62
C LYS A 697 24.96 21.50 11.01
N THR A 698 24.14 22.53 11.19
CA THR A 698 23.29 22.68 12.37
C THR A 698 21.87 22.19 12.07
N ARG A 699 21.12 21.83 13.13
CA ARG A 699 19.70 21.51 13.03
C ARG A 699 18.88 22.55 12.25
N ALA A 700 19.14 23.84 12.44
CA ALA A 700 18.43 24.92 11.74
C ALA A 700 18.71 24.98 10.23
N GLN A 701 19.83 24.40 9.77
CA GLN A 701 20.18 24.33 8.35
C GLN A 701 19.55 23.11 7.65
N VAL A 702 19.16 22.07 8.39
CA VAL A 702 18.47 20.88 7.85
C VAL A 702 16.97 20.85 8.17
N MET A 703 16.52 21.68 9.12
CA MET A 703 15.13 21.89 9.50
C MET A 703 14.80 23.38 9.34
N LEU A 704 14.57 23.83 8.10
CA LEU A 704 14.51 25.25 7.77
C LEU A 704 13.23 25.90 8.34
N PRO A 705 13.32 27.06 9.02
CA PRO A 705 12.14 27.75 9.50
C PRO A 705 11.30 28.30 8.34
N LEU A 706 9.98 28.15 8.43
CA LEU A 706 9.06 28.63 7.39
C LEU A 706 8.96 30.16 7.35
N SER A 707 8.97 30.72 6.14
CA SER A 707 8.62 32.12 5.88
C SER A 707 7.14 32.41 6.21
N ARG A 708 6.76 33.69 6.29
CA ARG A 708 5.36 34.08 6.58
C ARG A 708 4.35 33.54 5.56
N LYS A 709 4.75 33.41 4.30
CA LYS A 709 3.89 32.87 3.23
C LYS A 709 3.71 31.36 3.44
N GLU A 710 4.81 30.63 3.59
CA GLU A 710 4.80 29.18 3.82
C GLU A 710 4.06 28.81 5.11
N GLN A 711 4.17 29.61 6.17
CA GLN A 711 3.35 29.42 7.38
C GLN A 711 1.84 29.49 7.13
N PHE A 712 1.38 30.28 6.15
CA PHE A 712 -0.02 30.32 5.77
C PHE A 712 -0.40 29.07 4.97
N GLU A 713 0.45 28.66 4.04
CA GLU A 713 0.27 27.46 3.21
C GLU A 713 0.21 26.21 4.09
N ALA A 714 1.19 26.03 4.98
CA ALA A 714 1.26 24.95 5.96
C ALA A 714 0.03 24.90 6.89
N ARG A 715 -0.56 26.06 7.26
CA ARG A 715 -1.81 26.09 8.03
C ARG A 715 -3.01 25.63 7.21
N ALA A 716 -3.09 25.99 5.93
CA ALA A 716 -4.15 25.54 5.04
C ALA A 716 -4.06 24.03 4.82
N ASP A 717 -2.85 23.49 4.66
CA ASP A 717 -2.63 22.04 4.57
C ASP A 717 -2.96 21.32 5.85
N GLY A 718 -2.50 21.85 6.99
CA GLY A 718 -2.82 21.32 8.31
C GLY A 718 -4.31 21.26 8.57
N PHE A 719 -5.10 22.21 8.03
CA PHE A 719 -6.56 22.14 8.09
C PHE A 719 -7.13 20.96 7.29
N ILE A 720 -6.55 20.63 6.13
CA ILE A 720 -6.98 19.50 5.29
C ILE A 720 -6.56 18.17 5.88
N PHE A 721 -5.30 18.03 6.30
CA PHE A 721 -4.82 16.88 7.05
C PHE A 721 -5.66 16.68 8.33
N GLY A 722 -6.03 17.77 9.01
CA GLY A 722 -6.95 17.78 10.13
C GLY A 722 -8.36 17.27 9.76
N ILE A 723 -8.95 17.74 8.66
CA ILE A 723 -10.25 17.23 8.16
C ILE A 723 -10.15 15.73 7.88
N TYR A 724 -9.09 15.28 7.22
CA TYR A 724 -8.87 13.87 6.92
C TYR A 724 -8.81 13.05 8.22
N HIS A 725 -7.98 13.46 9.18
CA HIS A 725 -7.87 12.82 10.49
C HIS A 725 -9.22 12.76 11.23
N TRP A 726 -9.89 13.90 11.37
CA TRP A 726 -11.18 13.98 12.08
C TRP A 726 -12.29 13.23 11.37
N SER A 727 -12.28 13.17 10.04
CA SER A 727 -13.26 12.36 9.29
C SER A 727 -13.15 10.89 9.68
N TRP A 728 -11.93 10.37 9.79
CA TRP A 728 -11.66 9.00 10.22
C TRP A 728 -12.15 8.73 11.65
N VAL A 729 -11.88 9.66 12.58
CA VAL A 729 -12.32 9.57 13.98
C VAL A 729 -13.86 9.61 14.07
N VAL A 730 -14.50 10.57 13.39
CA VAL A 730 -15.96 10.73 13.39
C VAL A 730 -16.63 9.52 12.78
N ILE A 731 -16.12 9.02 11.66
CA ILE A 731 -16.62 7.79 11.01
C ILE A 731 -16.52 6.63 12.00
N SER A 732 -15.33 6.36 12.55
CA SER A 732 -15.09 5.24 13.47
C SER A 732 -15.95 5.32 14.73
N ALA A 733 -16.05 6.50 15.35
CA ALA A 733 -16.89 6.72 16.53
C ALA A 733 -18.38 6.53 16.21
N THR A 734 -18.83 6.99 15.04
CA THR A 734 -20.20 6.79 14.56
C THR A 734 -20.51 5.31 14.35
N PHE A 735 -19.55 4.53 13.84
CA PHE A 735 -19.68 3.08 13.69
C PHE A 735 -19.81 2.36 15.04
N ILE A 736 -18.88 2.62 15.97
CA ILE A 736 -18.89 2.01 17.30
C ILE A 736 -20.19 2.37 18.03
N LEU A 737 -20.56 3.64 18.02
CA LEU A 737 -21.80 4.12 18.64
C LEU A 737 -23.04 3.50 17.98
N GLY A 738 -23.08 3.42 16.65
CA GLY A 738 -24.17 2.79 15.91
C GLY A 738 -24.35 1.32 16.26
N ILE A 739 -23.25 0.56 16.34
CA ILE A 739 -23.27 -0.86 16.76
C ILE A 739 -23.79 -1.00 18.19
N ILE A 740 -23.26 -0.20 19.13
CA ILE A 740 -23.72 -0.22 20.53
C ILE A 740 -25.21 0.10 20.63
N LEU A 741 -25.67 1.15 19.94
CA LEU A 741 -27.07 1.58 19.98
C LEU A 741 -28.01 0.55 19.37
N VAL A 742 -27.70 0.02 18.19
CA VAL A 742 -28.55 -0.98 17.50
C VAL A 742 -28.56 -2.30 18.28
N SER A 743 -27.40 -2.81 18.68
CA SER A 743 -27.30 -4.08 19.42
C SER A 743 -27.99 -3.98 20.78
N GLY A 744 -27.75 -2.88 21.50
CA GLY A 744 -28.39 -2.59 22.78
C GLY A 744 -29.90 -2.47 22.65
N ARG A 745 -30.39 -1.76 21.63
CA ARG A 745 -31.83 -1.67 21.34
C ARG A 745 -32.44 -3.04 21.05
N THR A 746 -31.85 -3.82 20.15
CA THR A 746 -32.32 -5.16 19.80
C THR A 746 -32.41 -6.04 21.04
N LEU A 747 -31.39 -6.03 21.89
CA LEU A 747 -31.37 -6.79 23.13
C LEU A 747 -32.50 -6.37 24.08
N ILE A 748 -32.66 -5.06 24.30
CA ILE A 748 -33.71 -4.52 25.18
C ILE A 748 -35.10 -4.86 24.66
N ILE A 749 -35.38 -4.59 23.37
CA ILE A 749 -36.69 -4.87 22.76
C ILE A 749 -36.96 -6.37 22.74
N GLY A 750 -35.96 -7.20 22.42
CA GLY A 750 -36.08 -8.66 22.42
C GLY A 750 -36.40 -9.22 23.80
N ILE A 751 -35.72 -8.74 24.85
CA ILE A 751 -35.99 -9.13 26.24
C ILE A 751 -37.40 -8.68 26.66
N LEU A 752 -37.78 -7.43 26.39
CA LEU A 752 -39.10 -6.91 26.75
C LEU A 752 -40.23 -7.65 26.02
N ALA A 753 -40.07 -7.92 24.73
CA ALA A 753 -41.06 -8.69 23.98
C ALA A 753 -41.16 -10.15 24.47
N LEU A 754 -40.06 -10.74 24.94
CA LEU A 754 -40.10 -12.07 25.57
C LEU A 754 -40.81 -12.04 26.93
N ILE A 755 -40.58 -11.00 27.75
CA ILE A 755 -41.27 -10.80 29.03
C ILE A 755 -42.78 -10.63 28.80
N GLU A 756 -43.17 -9.86 27.78
CA GLU A 756 -44.57 -9.66 27.39
C GLU A 756 -45.22 -10.98 26.99
N LYS A 757 -44.56 -11.77 26.14
CA LYS A 757 -45.05 -13.09 25.72
C LYS A 757 -45.24 -14.10 26.86
N LEU A 758 -44.50 -13.95 27.95
CA LEU A 758 -44.61 -14.81 29.13
C LEU A 758 -45.67 -14.31 30.13
N ARG A 759 -46.28 -13.15 29.88
CA ARG A 759 -47.29 -12.56 30.76
C ARG A 759 -48.64 -13.27 30.57
N PRO A 760 -49.42 -13.51 31.63
CA PRO A 760 -50.77 -14.05 31.51
C PRO A 760 -51.69 -13.10 30.74
N ASP A 761 -52.66 -13.64 30.01
CA ASP A 761 -53.67 -12.88 29.27
C ASP A 761 -54.40 -11.87 30.17
N GLY A 762 -54.75 -10.72 29.59
CA GLY A 762 -55.46 -9.65 30.28
C GLY A 762 -56.87 -10.05 30.73
N PRO A 763 -57.43 -9.38 31.76
CA PRO A 763 -58.75 -9.69 32.29
C PRO A 763 -59.85 -9.53 31.22
N GLU A 764 -60.74 -10.52 31.11
CA GLU A 764 -61.96 -10.42 30.29
C GLU A 764 -62.93 -9.36 30.84
N ILE A 765 -63.60 -8.62 29.95
CA ILE A 765 -64.67 -7.68 30.36
C ILE A 765 -65.76 -8.45 31.09
N ARG A 766 -65.96 -8.15 32.38
CA ARG A 766 -67.12 -8.60 33.16
C ARG A 766 -68.13 -7.46 33.26
N GLY A 767 -69.09 -7.40 32.32
CA GLY A 767 -70.13 -6.37 32.25
C GLY A 767 -70.75 -6.24 30.85
N PRO A 768 -71.77 -5.37 30.66
CA PRO A 768 -72.31 -5.07 29.34
C PRO A 768 -71.21 -4.42 28.48
N LEU A 769 -71.05 -4.92 27.26
CA LEU A 769 -70.09 -4.41 26.28
C LEU A 769 -70.50 -2.97 25.86
N PRO A 770 -69.55 -2.02 25.78
CA PRO A 770 -69.87 -0.66 25.34
C PRO A 770 -70.23 -0.66 23.85
N GLY A 771 -71.14 0.22 23.43
CA GLY A 771 -71.39 0.43 22.00
C GLY A 771 -70.13 0.87 21.27
N VAL A 772 -69.98 0.46 20.01
CA VAL A 772 -68.83 0.82 19.16
C VAL A 772 -69.28 1.48 17.87
N THR A 773 -68.62 2.58 17.49
CA THR A 773 -68.76 3.17 16.15
C THR A 773 -67.47 2.99 15.35
N VAL A 774 -67.56 2.32 14.21
CA VAL A 774 -66.46 2.16 13.25
C VAL A 774 -66.47 3.31 12.25
N LEU A 775 -65.33 3.98 12.08
CA LEU A 775 -65.14 5.08 11.14
C LEU A 775 -64.26 4.63 9.97
N ILE A 776 -64.79 4.73 8.75
CA ILE A 776 -64.09 4.34 7.52
C ILE A 776 -63.99 5.56 6.60
N PRO A 777 -62.83 6.24 6.52
CA PRO A 777 -62.62 7.31 5.55
C PRO A 777 -62.23 6.72 4.19
N ALA A 778 -62.94 7.07 3.12
CA ALA A 778 -62.72 6.54 1.78
C ALA A 778 -62.50 7.66 0.75
N HIS A 779 -61.46 7.53 -0.08
CA HIS A 779 -61.20 8.41 -1.22
C HIS A 779 -60.55 7.65 -2.37
N ASN A 780 -61.30 7.38 -3.44
CA ASN A 780 -60.87 6.60 -4.60
C ASN A 780 -60.43 5.16 -4.26
N GLU A 781 -61.37 4.36 -3.72
CA GLU A 781 -61.18 3.02 -3.18
C GLU A 781 -62.12 1.99 -3.83
N GLU A 782 -62.47 2.17 -5.11
CA GLU A 782 -63.47 1.35 -5.81
C GLU A 782 -63.15 -0.16 -5.84
N SER A 783 -61.87 -0.54 -5.73
CA SER A 783 -61.43 -1.94 -5.78
C SER A 783 -61.61 -2.71 -4.47
N VAL A 784 -61.66 -2.03 -3.32
CA VAL A 784 -61.54 -2.67 -2.00
C VAL A 784 -62.64 -2.28 -1.02
N ILE A 785 -63.32 -1.14 -1.21
CA ILE A 785 -64.27 -0.58 -0.23
C ILE A 785 -65.42 -1.53 0.16
N ILE A 786 -65.91 -2.35 -0.78
CA ILE A 786 -67.00 -3.30 -0.51
C ILE A 786 -66.54 -4.39 0.47
N GLN A 787 -65.34 -4.94 0.25
CA GLN A 787 -64.77 -5.99 1.10
C GLN A 787 -64.53 -5.48 2.51
N THR A 788 -63.93 -4.28 2.63
CA THR A 788 -63.72 -3.60 3.92
C THR A 788 -65.03 -3.46 4.70
N VAL A 789 -66.08 -2.86 4.12
CA VAL A 789 -67.36 -2.66 4.83
C VAL A 789 -68.03 -3.99 5.19
N ASN A 790 -67.96 -4.99 4.33
CA ASN A 790 -68.49 -6.33 4.61
C ASN A 790 -67.75 -7.02 5.77
N SER A 791 -66.41 -6.95 5.81
CA SER A 791 -65.63 -7.54 6.91
C SER A 791 -66.02 -6.97 8.28
N VAL A 792 -66.36 -5.68 8.34
CA VAL A 792 -66.84 -5.02 9.56
C VAL A 792 -68.27 -5.46 9.91
N LEU A 793 -69.14 -5.64 8.92
CA LEU A 793 -70.50 -6.15 9.13
C LEU A 793 -70.51 -7.60 9.64
N GLU A 794 -69.53 -8.41 9.22
CA GLU A 794 -69.31 -9.80 9.63
C GLU A 794 -68.73 -9.94 11.05
N SER A 795 -68.35 -8.84 11.70
CA SER A 795 -67.83 -8.87 13.07
C SER A 795 -68.82 -9.48 14.07
N ASP A 796 -68.30 -10.27 15.01
CA ASP A 796 -69.06 -10.88 16.12
C ASP A 796 -69.56 -9.87 17.18
N TYR A 797 -69.22 -8.58 17.01
CA TYR A 797 -69.63 -7.50 17.90
C TYR A 797 -71.03 -6.97 17.58
N LEU A 798 -71.99 -7.23 18.47
CA LEU A 798 -73.41 -6.98 18.23
C LEU A 798 -73.80 -5.49 18.25
N ASP A 799 -73.30 -4.71 19.21
CA ASP A 799 -73.64 -3.28 19.36
C ASP A 799 -72.65 -2.39 18.58
N LEU A 800 -72.81 -2.41 17.25
CA LEU A 800 -71.88 -1.80 16.30
C LEU A 800 -72.61 -0.91 15.27
N GLN A 801 -72.12 0.32 15.13
CA GLN A 801 -72.49 1.26 14.07
C GLN A 801 -71.29 1.49 13.15
N ILE A 802 -71.51 1.62 11.84
CA ILE A 802 -70.47 1.88 10.83
C ILE A 802 -70.76 3.23 10.18
N ILE A 803 -69.78 4.13 10.16
CA ILE A 803 -69.85 5.43 9.49
C ILE A 803 -68.77 5.47 8.41
N VAL A 804 -69.21 5.47 7.15
CA VAL A 804 -68.31 5.57 5.99
C VAL A 804 -68.36 7.00 5.44
N VAL A 805 -67.22 7.66 5.36
CA VAL A 805 -67.11 9.02 4.81
C VAL A 805 -66.38 8.98 3.47
N ASN A 806 -67.13 9.19 2.39
CA ASN A 806 -66.58 9.36 1.05
C ASN A 806 -66.10 10.81 0.86
N ASP A 807 -64.78 11.01 0.89
CA ASP A 807 -64.11 12.31 0.84
C ASP A 807 -63.87 12.79 -0.59
N GLY A 808 -64.93 12.93 -1.38
CA GLY A 808 -64.86 13.49 -2.74
C GLY A 808 -64.13 12.60 -3.74
N SER A 809 -64.39 11.28 -3.72
CA SER A 809 -63.88 10.33 -4.72
C SER A 809 -64.29 10.72 -6.15
N THR A 810 -63.36 10.50 -7.07
CA THR A 810 -63.48 10.72 -8.52
C THR A 810 -63.72 9.43 -9.31
N ASP A 811 -63.58 8.27 -8.66
CA ASP A 811 -63.86 6.94 -9.20
C ASP A 811 -65.27 6.43 -8.80
N LYS A 812 -65.55 5.14 -8.96
CA LYS A 812 -66.87 4.56 -8.65
C LYS A 812 -67.13 4.33 -7.16
N THR A 813 -66.24 4.73 -6.25
CA THR A 813 -66.40 4.50 -4.79
C THR A 813 -67.76 4.97 -4.28
N ARG A 814 -68.20 6.16 -4.72
CA ARG A 814 -69.51 6.71 -4.34
C ARG A 814 -70.66 5.80 -4.78
N GLU A 815 -70.66 5.41 -6.05
CA GLU A 815 -71.71 4.57 -6.64
C GLU A 815 -71.78 3.21 -5.96
N LEU A 816 -70.62 2.61 -5.66
CA LEU A 816 -70.53 1.31 -5.00
C LEU A 816 -71.04 1.36 -3.56
N LEU A 817 -70.68 2.40 -2.79
CA LEU A 817 -71.18 2.60 -1.43
C LEU A 817 -72.71 2.75 -1.42
N ASP A 818 -73.23 3.60 -2.30
CA ASP A 818 -74.66 3.87 -2.36
C ASP A 818 -75.45 2.62 -2.77
N ALA A 819 -74.96 1.87 -3.77
CA ALA A 819 -75.62 0.68 -4.29
C ALA A 819 -75.68 -0.48 -3.28
N HIS A 820 -74.62 -0.69 -2.50
CA HIS A 820 -74.50 -1.86 -1.63
C HIS A 820 -74.97 -1.60 -0.19
N PHE A 821 -74.79 -0.38 0.33
CA PHE A 821 -74.92 -0.13 1.78
C PHE A 821 -75.96 0.91 2.18
N SER A 822 -76.56 1.68 1.26
CA SER A 822 -77.57 2.70 1.62
C SER A 822 -78.79 2.17 2.38
N ARG A 823 -79.10 0.87 2.24
CA ARG A 823 -80.23 0.20 2.91
C ARG A 823 -79.83 -0.60 4.15
N GLN A 824 -78.54 -0.63 4.50
CA GLN A 824 -78.05 -1.39 5.64
C GLN A 824 -78.19 -0.54 6.92
N PRO A 825 -79.08 -0.88 7.88
CA PRO A 825 -79.33 -0.06 9.07
C PRO A 825 -78.10 0.20 9.96
N ARG A 826 -77.10 -0.69 9.94
CA ARG A 826 -75.84 -0.51 10.69
C ARG A 826 -74.86 0.44 10.00
N VAL A 827 -75.06 0.79 8.72
CA VAL A 827 -74.11 1.58 7.92
C VAL A 827 -74.69 2.96 7.61
N ARG A 828 -73.92 4.01 7.91
CA ARG A 828 -74.23 5.39 7.57
C ARG A 828 -73.18 5.94 6.62
N ILE A 829 -73.61 6.39 5.46
CA ILE A 829 -72.73 6.93 4.41
C ILE A 829 -72.80 8.46 4.43
N ILE A 830 -71.65 9.13 4.37
CA ILE A 830 -71.54 10.59 4.28
C ILE A 830 -70.66 10.93 3.07
N HIS A 831 -71.19 11.73 2.14
CA HIS A 831 -70.38 12.27 1.04
C HIS A 831 -70.01 13.73 1.33
N GLN A 832 -68.72 14.05 1.17
CA GLN A 832 -68.22 15.42 1.27
C GLN A 832 -67.31 15.76 0.09
N VAL A 833 -66.97 17.05 -0.05
CA VAL A 833 -65.89 17.50 -0.93
C VAL A 833 -64.55 17.08 -0.31
N ASN A 834 -63.58 16.69 -1.14
CA ASN A 834 -62.26 16.26 -0.70
C ASN A 834 -61.61 17.32 0.20
N ARG A 835 -61.40 16.95 1.46
CA ARG A 835 -60.75 17.80 2.49
C ARG A 835 -59.67 17.06 3.28
N GLY A 836 -59.33 15.83 2.90
CA GLY A 836 -58.31 15.03 3.55
C GLY A 836 -58.85 14.07 4.62
N LYS A 837 -58.03 13.08 4.97
CA LYS A 837 -58.39 11.95 5.85
C LYS A 837 -58.80 12.41 7.23
N ALA A 838 -57.99 13.29 7.85
CA ALA A 838 -58.29 13.87 9.14
C ALA A 838 -59.63 14.62 9.14
N ALA A 839 -59.98 15.33 8.06
CA ALA A 839 -61.26 16.02 7.95
C ALA A 839 -62.43 15.03 7.83
N ALA A 840 -62.29 13.98 7.01
CA ALA A 840 -63.28 12.91 6.89
C ALA A 840 -63.49 12.18 8.23
N LEU A 841 -62.42 11.84 8.94
CA LEU A 841 -62.48 11.21 10.26
C LEU A 841 -63.14 12.12 11.31
N ASN A 842 -62.87 13.43 11.32
CA ASN A 842 -63.58 14.35 12.24
C ASN A 842 -65.07 14.47 11.93
N VAL A 843 -65.46 14.44 10.64
CA VAL A 843 -66.88 14.43 10.25
C VAL A 843 -67.53 13.15 10.75
N ALA A 844 -66.90 11.99 10.57
CA ALA A 844 -67.38 10.72 11.09
C ALA A 844 -67.48 10.75 12.64
N MET A 845 -66.45 11.25 13.30
CA MET A 845 -66.36 11.40 14.76
C MET A 845 -67.47 12.29 15.33
N SER A 846 -67.84 13.37 14.62
CA SER A 846 -68.94 14.26 15.04
C SER A 846 -70.32 13.61 15.02
N GLN A 847 -70.44 12.47 14.33
CA GLN A 847 -71.66 11.69 14.22
C GLN A 847 -71.61 10.40 15.05
N ALA A 848 -70.50 10.11 15.72
CA ALA A 848 -70.34 8.95 16.58
C ALA A 848 -70.97 9.21 17.95
N GLU A 849 -71.93 8.39 18.35
CA GLU A 849 -72.66 8.54 19.62
C GLU A 849 -72.15 7.61 20.73
N THR A 850 -71.28 6.66 20.36
CA THR A 850 -70.76 5.62 21.25
C THR A 850 -69.54 6.10 22.06
N GLU A 851 -69.19 5.34 23.11
CA GLU A 851 -68.03 5.62 23.96
C GLU A 851 -66.71 5.26 23.26
N ILE A 852 -66.70 4.15 22.53
CA ILE A 852 -65.53 3.60 21.85
C ILE A 852 -65.68 3.75 20.35
N VAL A 853 -64.63 4.27 19.72
CA VAL A 853 -64.57 4.51 18.29
C VAL A 853 -63.45 3.68 17.70
N VAL A 854 -63.72 2.94 16.63
CA VAL A 854 -62.72 2.15 15.92
C VAL A 854 -62.47 2.77 14.56
N THR A 855 -61.22 3.06 14.22
CA THR A 855 -60.83 3.53 12.89
C THR A 855 -60.33 2.35 12.07
N ILE A 856 -60.86 2.22 10.85
CA ILE A 856 -60.45 1.20 9.87
C ILE A 856 -60.23 1.91 8.52
N ASP A 857 -59.10 1.64 7.87
CA ASP A 857 -58.81 2.20 6.55
C ASP A 857 -59.67 1.50 5.48
N ALA A 858 -59.98 2.21 4.39
CA ALA A 858 -60.89 1.74 3.35
C ALA A 858 -60.40 0.50 2.57
N ASP A 859 -59.15 0.10 2.75
CA ASP A 859 -58.43 -1.02 2.12
C ASP A 859 -58.09 -2.14 3.11
N THR A 860 -58.79 -2.21 4.25
CA THR A 860 -58.46 -3.11 5.35
C THR A 860 -59.63 -4.02 5.73
N GLU A 861 -59.41 -5.33 5.65
CA GLU A 861 -60.34 -6.35 6.14
C GLU A 861 -59.99 -6.74 7.58
N ILE A 862 -60.98 -6.97 8.43
CA ILE A 862 -60.76 -7.38 9.83
C ILE A 862 -61.22 -8.81 10.09
N GLU A 863 -60.57 -9.51 11.02
CA GLU A 863 -61.08 -10.80 11.50
C GLU A 863 -62.39 -10.61 12.29
N PRO A 864 -63.33 -11.58 12.27
CA PRO A 864 -64.64 -11.43 12.90
C PRO A 864 -64.61 -11.02 14.38
N ASP A 865 -63.59 -11.48 15.12
CA ASP A 865 -63.42 -11.23 16.55
C ASP A 865 -62.50 -10.04 16.90
N ALA A 866 -61.98 -9.32 15.89
CA ALA A 866 -60.97 -8.27 16.07
C ALA A 866 -61.49 -7.10 16.93
N ILE A 867 -62.71 -6.61 16.68
CA ILE A 867 -63.30 -5.49 17.44
C ILE A 867 -63.48 -5.87 18.91
N ARG A 868 -64.01 -7.06 19.19
CA ARG A 868 -64.19 -7.58 20.55
C ARG A 868 -62.86 -7.62 21.33
N LYS A 869 -61.80 -8.09 20.67
CA LYS A 869 -60.44 -8.13 21.25
C LYS A 869 -59.88 -6.74 21.54
N LEU A 870 -60.07 -5.75 20.66
CA LEU A 870 -59.65 -4.38 20.96
C LEU A 870 -60.41 -3.78 22.14
N VAL A 871 -61.74 -3.98 22.16
CA VAL A 871 -62.60 -3.35 23.17
C VAL A 871 -62.30 -3.86 24.57
N ARG A 872 -61.79 -5.11 24.72
CA ARG A 872 -61.50 -5.72 26.03
C ARG A 872 -60.61 -4.88 26.94
N HIS A 873 -59.67 -4.13 26.35
CA HIS A 873 -58.72 -3.29 27.07
C HIS A 873 -59.33 -2.04 27.70
N PHE A 874 -60.49 -1.56 27.21
CA PHE A 874 -61.15 -0.39 27.78
C PHE A 874 -61.85 -0.65 29.12
N ALA A 875 -61.84 -1.91 29.58
CA ALA A 875 -62.15 -2.25 30.97
C ALA A 875 -61.27 -1.48 31.96
N ASP A 876 -60.02 -1.17 31.58
CA ASP A 876 -59.18 -0.23 32.31
C ASP A 876 -59.57 1.21 31.92
N PRO A 877 -60.11 2.02 32.86
CA PRO A 877 -60.53 3.39 32.57
C PRO A 877 -59.36 4.32 32.22
N THR A 878 -58.11 3.91 32.47
CA THR A 878 -56.91 4.68 32.11
C THR A 878 -56.47 4.46 30.66
N VAL A 879 -57.04 3.48 29.96
CA VAL A 879 -56.76 3.21 28.54
C VAL A 879 -57.54 4.18 27.67
N GLY A 880 -56.80 4.97 26.88
CA GLY A 880 -57.34 5.93 25.92
C GLY A 880 -57.37 5.42 24.48
N ALA A 881 -56.50 4.46 24.13
CA ALA A 881 -56.45 3.86 22.80
C ALA A 881 -55.84 2.46 22.83
N VAL A 882 -56.14 1.64 21.82
CA VAL A 882 -55.64 0.27 21.64
C VAL A 882 -55.29 0.05 20.17
N ALA A 883 -54.07 -0.40 19.91
CA ALA A 883 -53.60 -0.76 18.57
C ALA A 883 -53.86 -2.25 18.28
N GLY A 884 -54.39 -2.55 17.10
CA GLY A 884 -54.47 -3.91 16.58
C GLY A 884 -53.23 -4.36 15.80
N ASN A 885 -53.19 -5.65 15.49
CA ASN A 885 -52.15 -6.31 14.71
C ASN A 885 -52.51 -6.26 13.21
N VAL A 886 -51.91 -5.32 12.49
CA VAL A 886 -52.10 -5.16 11.04
C VAL A 886 -51.12 -6.08 10.29
N LYS A 887 -51.63 -6.89 9.37
CA LYS A 887 -50.89 -7.83 8.54
C LYS A 887 -51.11 -7.53 7.05
N VAL A 888 -50.11 -7.84 6.23
CA VAL A 888 -50.21 -7.69 4.76
C VAL A 888 -50.99 -8.87 4.18
N GLY A 889 -52.05 -8.61 3.40
CA GLY A 889 -52.85 -9.65 2.73
C GLY A 889 -52.26 -10.12 1.40
N ASN A 890 -51.79 -9.20 0.54
CA ASN A 890 -51.37 -9.48 -0.83
C ASN A 890 -49.87 -9.88 -0.96
N ARG A 891 -49.48 -11.04 -0.41
CA ARG A 891 -48.07 -11.49 -0.33
C ARG A 891 -47.50 -12.19 -1.58
N SER A 892 -48.03 -11.88 -2.76
CA SER A 892 -47.68 -12.55 -4.02
C SER A 892 -46.34 -12.11 -4.64
N ARG A 893 -45.79 -10.95 -4.25
CA ARG A 893 -44.56 -10.37 -4.81
C ARG A 893 -43.47 -10.18 -3.75
N TRP A 894 -42.21 -10.10 -4.18
CA TRP A 894 -41.07 -9.84 -3.27
C TRP A 894 -41.24 -8.56 -2.46
N LEU A 895 -41.73 -7.47 -3.06
CA LEU A 895 -41.92 -6.19 -2.39
C LEU A 895 -42.96 -6.26 -1.26
N THR A 896 -44.09 -6.95 -1.50
CA THR A 896 -45.15 -7.12 -0.51
C THR A 896 -44.75 -8.12 0.59
N ARG A 897 -43.93 -9.14 0.26
CA ARG A 897 -43.28 -10.03 1.25
C ARG A 897 -42.28 -9.29 2.14
N TRP A 898 -41.46 -8.39 1.60
CA TRP A 898 -40.55 -7.55 2.39
C TRP A 898 -41.30 -6.58 3.31
N GLN A 899 -42.43 -6.04 2.86
CA GLN A 899 -43.28 -5.21 3.72
C GLN A 899 -43.94 -6.04 4.84
N ALA A 900 -44.39 -7.27 4.54
CA ALA A 900 -44.88 -8.19 5.57
C ALA A 900 -43.80 -8.49 6.62
N LEU A 901 -42.57 -8.76 6.16
CA LEU A 901 -41.40 -8.97 7.01
C LEU A 901 -41.14 -7.74 7.92
N GLU A 902 -41.22 -6.53 7.38
CA GLU A 902 -41.08 -5.29 8.17
C GLU A 902 -42.19 -5.14 9.22
N TYR A 903 -43.44 -5.47 8.89
CA TYR A 903 -44.55 -5.38 9.86
C TYR A 903 -44.31 -6.30 11.06
N ILE A 904 -43.83 -7.52 10.82
CA ILE A 904 -43.49 -8.48 11.89
C ILE A 904 -42.30 -7.98 12.72
N THR A 905 -41.21 -7.62 12.05
CA THR A 905 -39.91 -7.35 12.69
C THR A 905 -39.80 -5.97 13.34
N SER A 906 -40.47 -4.96 12.78
CA SER A 906 -40.37 -3.56 13.21
C SER A 906 -41.66 -3.05 13.86
N GLN A 907 -42.85 -3.43 13.37
CA GLN A 907 -44.08 -2.90 13.96
C GLN A 907 -44.58 -3.75 15.13
N ASN A 908 -44.71 -5.05 14.95
CA ASN A 908 -45.33 -5.93 15.95
C ASN A 908 -44.41 -6.16 17.14
N MET A 909 -43.14 -6.52 16.89
CA MET A 909 -42.16 -6.73 17.96
C MET A 909 -41.94 -5.46 18.80
N GLU A 910 -41.88 -4.28 18.17
CA GLU A 910 -41.73 -3.02 18.91
C GLU A 910 -42.98 -2.68 19.73
N LYS A 911 -44.19 -2.87 19.17
CA LYS A 911 -45.45 -2.61 19.90
C LYS A 911 -45.59 -3.51 21.13
N ARG A 912 -45.22 -4.79 21.05
CA ARG A 912 -45.19 -5.72 22.21
C ARG A 912 -44.29 -5.18 23.32
N ALA A 913 -43.06 -4.81 22.99
CA ALA A 913 -42.12 -4.24 23.96
C ALA A 913 -42.60 -2.89 24.51
N PHE A 914 -43.18 -2.05 23.66
CA PHE A 914 -43.62 -0.69 24.02
C PHE A 914 -44.93 -0.67 24.80
N ASP A 915 -45.78 -1.69 24.67
CA ASP A 915 -46.97 -1.87 25.51
C ASP A 915 -46.59 -2.01 26.98
N LEU A 916 -45.58 -2.85 27.30
CA LEU A 916 -45.06 -3.01 28.66
C LEU A 916 -44.59 -1.69 29.29
N LEU A 917 -43.96 -0.84 28.48
CA LEU A 917 -43.44 0.47 28.91
C LEU A 917 -44.47 1.60 28.74
N ASN A 918 -45.66 1.30 28.22
CA ASN A 918 -46.68 2.27 27.85
C ASN A 918 -46.10 3.39 26.97
N CYS A 919 -45.36 3.06 25.92
CA CYS A 919 -44.68 4.02 25.05
C CYS A 919 -44.97 3.81 23.56
N ILE A 920 -46.14 3.26 23.22
CA ILE A 920 -46.62 3.15 21.85
C ILE A 920 -46.80 4.56 21.26
N THR A 921 -46.22 4.79 20.08
CA THR A 921 -46.22 6.10 19.41
C THR A 921 -47.13 6.16 18.19
N VAL A 922 -47.63 5.02 17.71
CA VAL A 922 -48.58 4.94 16.59
C VAL A 922 -49.59 3.82 16.84
N VAL A 923 -50.86 4.19 16.98
CA VAL A 923 -52.01 3.30 16.82
C VAL A 923 -52.42 3.39 15.34
N PRO A 924 -52.28 2.31 14.55
CA PRO A 924 -52.45 2.39 13.10
C PRO A 924 -53.90 2.69 12.72
N GLY A 925 -54.10 3.58 11.73
CA GLY A 925 -55.43 3.89 11.19
C GLY A 925 -56.20 2.68 10.62
N ALA A 926 -55.48 1.65 10.17
CA ALA A 926 -56.04 0.41 9.64
C ALA A 926 -56.79 -0.44 10.68
N LEU A 927 -56.38 -0.40 11.96
CA LEU A 927 -57.08 -1.08 13.05
C LEU A 927 -56.71 -0.45 14.39
N GLY A 928 -57.45 0.59 14.77
CA GLY A 928 -57.22 1.33 16.02
C GLY A 928 -58.52 1.58 16.77
N ALA A 929 -58.59 1.23 18.05
CA ALA A 929 -59.71 1.56 18.91
C ALA A 929 -59.36 2.72 19.84
N TRP A 930 -60.31 3.62 20.08
CA TRP A 930 -60.08 4.88 20.77
C TRP A 930 -61.25 5.19 21.70
N ARG A 931 -60.94 5.68 22.90
CA ARG A 931 -61.96 6.27 23.78
C ARG A 931 -62.31 7.65 23.25
N ARG A 932 -63.60 7.90 22.96
CA ARG A 932 -64.07 9.19 22.43
C ARG A 932 -63.60 10.37 23.27
N GLN A 933 -63.69 10.26 24.59
CA GLN A 933 -63.24 11.29 25.53
C GLN A 933 -61.75 11.63 25.38
N ALA A 934 -60.90 10.64 25.06
CA ALA A 934 -59.47 10.87 24.88
C ALA A 934 -59.18 11.66 23.59
N ILE A 935 -59.90 11.38 22.50
CA ILE A 935 -59.82 12.14 21.24
C ILE A 935 -60.27 13.59 21.47
N GLU A 936 -61.39 13.78 22.17
CA GLU A 936 -61.91 15.12 22.46
C GLU A 936 -60.96 15.93 23.35
N ALA A 937 -60.38 15.30 24.38
CA ALA A 937 -59.38 15.93 25.23
C ALA A 937 -58.09 16.30 24.48
N ALA A 938 -57.71 15.53 23.46
CA ALA A 938 -56.58 15.84 22.58
C ALA A 938 -56.86 17.01 21.61
N GLY A 939 -58.11 17.48 21.52
CA GLY A 939 -58.53 18.56 20.64
C GLY A 939 -59.03 18.09 19.27
N GLY A 940 -59.43 16.82 19.15
CA GLY A 940 -59.87 16.20 17.89
C GLY A 940 -58.71 15.66 17.04
N ILE A 941 -59.02 15.20 15.83
CA ILE A 941 -58.04 14.64 14.89
C ILE A 941 -57.45 15.79 14.07
N THR A 942 -56.24 16.25 14.37
CA THR A 942 -55.70 17.44 13.70
C THR A 942 -55.21 17.17 12.27
N ALA A 943 -55.42 18.14 11.37
CA ALA A 943 -55.02 18.06 9.96
C ALA A 943 -53.67 18.77 9.67
N ASP A 944 -52.93 19.18 10.71
CA ASP A 944 -51.62 19.84 10.56
C ASP A 944 -50.47 18.85 10.32
N THR A 945 -50.74 17.53 10.36
CA THR A 945 -49.81 16.44 10.04
C THR A 945 -50.43 15.47 9.03
N VAL A 946 -49.61 14.82 8.20
CA VAL A 946 -50.07 13.84 7.18
C VAL A 946 -50.25 12.40 7.71
N ALA A 947 -49.82 12.15 8.94
CA ALA A 947 -50.04 10.91 9.68
C ALA A 947 -50.83 11.26 10.95
N GLU A 948 -52.14 11.44 10.77
CA GLU A 948 -53.06 11.86 11.83
C GLU A 948 -53.13 10.88 13.01
N ASP A 949 -52.91 9.61 12.71
CA ASP A 949 -52.93 8.49 13.66
C ASP A 949 -51.73 8.54 14.61
N ALA A 950 -50.51 8.74 14.09
CA ALA A 950 -49.30 8.95 14.88
C ALA A 950 -49.38 10.20 15.78
N ASP A 951 -49.86 11.31 15.22
CA ASP A 951 -49.99 12.57 15.96
C ASP A 951 -51.01 12.45 17.10
N LEU A 952 -52.19 11.87 16.83
CA LEU A 952 -53.23 11.63 17.84
C LEU A 952 -52.74 10.70 18.95
N THR A 953 -51.99 9.65 18.59
CA THR A 953 -51.40 8.71 19.55
C THR A 953 -50.49 9.44 20.54
N ILE A 954 -49.57 10.27 20.04
CA ILE A 954 -48.65 11.04 20.88
C ILE A 954 -49.39 12.10 21.71
N ALA A 955 -50.40 12.76 21.13
CA ALA A 955 -51.22 13.75 21.83
C ALA A 955 -51.98 13.13 23.02
N ILE A 956 -52.60 11.97 22.83
CA ILE A 956 -53.30 11.23 23.88
C ILE A 956 -52.33 10.75 24.97
N ARG A 957 -51.16 10.21 24.61
CA ARG A 957 -50.12 9.85 25.60
C ARG A 957 -49.64 11.07 26.40
N ARG A 958 -49.48 12.22 25.74
CA ARG A 958 -49.05 13.47 26.39
C ARG A 958 -50.04 13.96 27.46
N LEU A 959 -51.32 13.61 27.33
CA LEU A 959 -52.37 13.87 28.32
C LEU A 959 -52.39 12.86 29.48
N GLY A 960 -51.60 11.78 29.42
CA GLY A 960 -51.45 10.81 30.51
C GLY A 960 -52.22 9.50 30.31
N TRP A 961 -53.04 9.38 29.26
CA TRP A 961 -53.75 8.13 28.93
C TRP A 961 -52.77 7.00 28.60
N ARG A 962 -53.14 5.76 28.92
CA ARG A 962 -52.41 4.56 28.49
C ARG A 962 -52.84 4.16 27.09
N ILE A 963 -51.90 3.58 26.34
CA ILE A 963 -52.18 3.01 25.02
C ILE A 963 -51.79 1.54 25.06
N GLY A 964 -52.75 0.68 24.72
CA GLY A 964 -52.59 -0.77 24.68
C GLY A 964 -52.24 -1.28 23.29
N TYR A 965 -51.74 -2.51 23.21
CA TYR A 965 -51.62 -3.29 21.98
C TYR A 965 -52.30 -4.65 22.15
N ASP A 966 -53.07 -5.07 21.15
CA ASP A 966 -53.67 -6.40 21.11
C ASP A 966 -53.12 -7.19 19.92
N GLU A 967 -52.32 -8.23 20.18
CA GLU A 967 -51.71 -9.03 19.13
C GLU A 967 -52.71 -9.93 18.38
N GLU A 968 -53.85 -10.24 19.00
CA GLU A 968 -54.84 -11.18 18.50
C GLU A 968 -55.92 -10.50 17.66
N ALA A 969 -56.08 -9.18 17.80
CA ALA A 969 -56.95 -8.35 16.98
C ALA A 969 -56.30 -8.12 15.61
N ILE A 970 -56.58 -9.00 14.65
CA ILE A 970 -55.91 -9.02 13.34
C ILE A 970 -56.73 -8.26 12.29
N ALA A 971 -56.01 -7.47 11.48
CA ALA A 971 -56.51 -6.85 10.27
C ALA A 971 -55.58 -7.14 9.09
N TRP A 972 -56.13 -7.34 7.89
CA TRP A 972 -55.44 -7.59 6.64
C TRP A 972 -55.56 -6.38 5.72
N THR A 973 -54.42 -5.77 5.37
CA THR A 973 -54.34 -4.60 4.48
C THR A 973 -53.56 -4.90 3.21
N GLU A 974 -53.83 -4.16 2.14
CA GLU A 974 -53.07 -4.25 0.89
C GLU A 974 -51.75 -3.46 0.94
N ALA A 975 -50.64 -4.14 0.68
CA ALA A 975 -49.33 -3.52 0.52
C ALA A 975 -49.09 -3.07 -0.94
N PRO A 976 -48.37 -1.96 -1.16
CA PRO A 976 -47.92 -1.54 -2.49
C PRO A 976 -47.19 -2.62 -3.30
N GLU A 977 -47.64 -2.88 -4.52
CA GLU A 977 -47.02 -3.89 -5.41
C GLU A 977 -45.82 -3.35 -6.22
N THR A 978 -45.66 -2.02 -6.31
CA THR A 978 -44.60 -1.36 -7.08
C THR A 978 -43.73 -0.43 -6.23
N PRO A 979 -42.43 -0.26 -6.55
CA PRO A 979 -41.55 0.66 -5.83
C PRO A 979 -42.07 2.10 -5.76
N ALA A 980 -42.72 2.59 -6.83
CA ALA A 980 -43.27 3.94 -6.86
C ALA A 980 -44.48 4.13 -5.92
N GLN A 981 -45.33 3.12 -5.79
CA GLN A 981 -46.41 3.12 -4.80
C GLN A 981 -45.83 3.03 -3.37
N LEU A 982 -44.84 2.17 -3.14
CA LEU A 982 -44.18 2.03 -1.84
C LEU A 982 -43.49 3.33 -1.41
N ILE A 983 -42.73 3.98 -2.28
CA ILE A 983 -42.07 5.26 -1.98
C ILE A 983 -43.11 6.33 -1.60
N ARG A 984 -44.26 6.38 -2.28
CA ARG A 984 -45.33 7.33 -1.93
C ARG A 984 -45.92 7.06 -0.55
N GLN A 985 -46.24 5.81 -0.25
CA GLN A 985 -46.75 5.39 1.06
C GLN A 985 -45.74 5.72 2.16
N ARG A 986 -44.49 5.30 1.98
CA ARG A 986 -43.42 5.45 2.99
C ARG A 986 -42.97 6.90 3.17
N PHE A 987 -43.01 7.70 2.11
CA PHE A 987 -42.81 9.14 2.22
C PHE A 987 -43.85 9.77 3.14
N ARG A 988 -45.13 9.44 2.97
CA ARG A 988 -46.19 9.94 3.85
C ARG A 988 -45.95 9.56 5.31
N TRP A 989 -45.61 8.29 5.57
CA TRP A 989 -45.39 7.81 6.94
C TRP A 989 -44.15 8.42 7.59
N THR A 990 -43.03 8.48 6.86
CA THR A 990 -41.77 9.04 7.35
C THR A 990 -41.91 10.55 7.58
N PHE A 991 -42.52 11.26 6.64
CA PHE A 991 -42.78 12.70 6.76
C PHE A 991 -43.77 13.01 7.90
N GLY A 992 -44.85 12.23 8.01
CA GLY A 992 -45.82 12.37 9.10
C GLY A 992 -45.24 12.06 10.48
N THR A 993 -44.35 11.07 10.57
CA THR A 993 -43.59 10.78 11.80
C THR A 993 -42.66 11.95 12.15
N LEU A 994 -41.96 12.52 11.17
CA LEU A 994 -41.12 13.70 11.37
C LEU A 994 -41.94 14.93 11.83
N GLN A 995 -43.13 15.15 11.25
CA GLN A 995 -44.05 16.21 11.67
C GLN A 995 -44.55 16.01 13.10
N SER A 996 -44.97 14.78 13.43
CA SER A 996 -45.48 14.43 14.76
C SER A 996 -44.40 14.55 15.82
N PHE A 997 -43.19 14.05 15.54
CA PHE A 997 -42.03 14.24 16.41
C PHE A 997 -41.73 15.73 16.63
N TRP A 998 -41.71 16.54 15.55
CA TRP A 998 -41.44 17.97 15.65
C TRP A 998 -42.49 18.71 16.48
N LYS A 999 -43.78 18.44 16.23
CA LYS A 999 -44.92 19.04 16.95
C LYS A 999 -44.88 18.75 18.45
N HIS A 1000 -44.43 17.56 18.83
CA HIS A 1000 -44.36 17.13 20.23
C HIS A 1000 -42.96 17.21 20.86
N SER A 1001 -41.95 17.69 20.12
CA SER A 1001 -40.54 17.76 20.55
C SER A 1001 -40.30 18.43 21.92
N SER A 1002 -41.19 19.35 22.32
CA SER A 1002 -41.18 19.97 23.65
C SER A 1002 -41.31 18.99 24.83
N THR A 1003 -41.68 17.72 24.63
CA THR A 1003 -41.75 16.70 25.68
C THR A 1003 -40.48 15.84 25.80
N LEU A 1004 -39.54 15.97 24.85
CA LEU A 1004 -38.29 15.22 24.81
C LEU A 1004 -37.46 15.44 26.09
N PHE A 1005 -37.01 14.35 26.73
CA PHE A 1005 -36.23 14.33 27.96
C PHE A 1005 -36.86 15.06 29.16
N ARG A 1006 -38.18 15.25 29.17
CA ARG A 1006 -38.89 15.86 30.29
C ARG A 1006 -39.50 14.79 31.21
N PRO A 1007 -39.06 14.67 32.47
CA PRO A 1007 -39.56 13.65 33.41
C PRO A 1007 -41.09 13.66 33.61
N LYS A 1008 -41.74 14.84 33.51
CA LYS A 1008 -43.19 15.00 33.63
C LYS A 1008 -44.00 14.10 32.68
N TYR A 1009 -43.46 13.75 31.52
CA TYR A 1009 -44.15 12.94 30.51
C TYR A 1009 -43.76 11.45 30.57
N GLY A 1010 -43.02 11.02 31.60
CA GLY A 1010 -42.67 9.61 31.82
C GLY A 1010 -41.97 8.96 30.63
N THR A 1011 -42.41 7.75 30.28
CA THR A 1011 -41.82 6.95 29.18
C THR A 1011 -42.02 7.57 27.79
N LEU A 1012 -43.01 8.45 27.60
CA LEU A 1012 -43.15 9.20 26.34
C LEU A 1012 -41.93 10.09 26.07
N GLY A 1013 -41.48 10.82 27.08
CA GLY A 1013 -40.37 11.78 26.97
C GLY A 1013 -38.99 11.15 27.01
N TRP A 1014 -38.82 10.04 27.74
CA TRP A 1014 -37.52 9.38 27.97
C TRP A 1014 -37.27 8.12 27.13
N VAL A 1015 -38.31 7.48 26.60
CA VAL A 1015 -38.17 6.25 25.80
C VAL A 1015 -38.72 6.46 24.39
N ALA A 1016 -39.99 6.84 24.26
CA ALA A 1016 -40.69 6.86 22.97
C ALA A 1016 -40.12 7.88 21.97
N LEU A 1017 -40.06 9.16 22.36
CA LEU A 1017 -39.53 10.21 21.49
C LEU A 1017 -38.02 10.08 21.22
N PRO A 1018 -37.16 9.74 22.20
CA PRO A 1018 -35.76 9.43 21.91
C PRO A 1018 -35.61 8.25 20.95
N ASN A 1019 -36.43 7.21 21.06
CA ASN A 1019 -36.41 6.09 20.11
C ASN A 1019 -36.78 6.52 18.69
N ILE A 1020 -37.82 7.34 18.51
CA ILE A 1020 -38.16 7.90 17.19
C ILE A 1020 -36.97 8.72 16.65
N PHE A 1021 -36.42 9.62 17.47
CA PHE A 1021 -35.33 10.49 17.05
C PHE A 1021 -34.09 9.71 16.62
N VAL A 1022 -33.60 8.81 17.47
CA VAL A 1022 -32.34 8.09 17.23
C VAL A 1022 -32.51 7.02 16.16
N PHE A 1023 -33.50 6.13 16.29
CA PHE A 1023 -33.57 4.91 15.48
C PHE A 1023 -34.42 5.05 14.21
N GLN A 1024 -35.40 5.97 14.18
CA GLN A 1024 -36.24 6.16 13.00
C GLN A 1024 -35.81 7.37 12.14
N LEU A 1025 -35.14 8.37 12.72
CA LEU A 1025 -34.71 9.58 12.01
C LEU A 1025 -33.19 9.66 11.80
N VAL A 1026 -32.39 9.66 12.87
CA VAL A 1026 -30.93 9.94 12.79
C VAL A 1026 -30.14 8.76 12.21
N LEU A 1027 -30.25 7.57 12.78
CA LEU A 1027 -29.42 6.42 12.39
C LEU A 1027 -29.67 5.96 10.93
N PRO A 1028 -30.92 5.97 10.42
CA PRO A 1028 -31.17 5.71 9.00
C PRO A 1028 -30.60 6.77 8.04
N LEU A 1029 -30.40 8.03 8.46
CA LEU A 1029 -29.74 9.06 7.64
C LEU A 1029 -28.23 8.84 7.50
N ILE A 1030 -27.61 8.23 8.51
CA ILE A 1030 -26.18 7.93 8.54
C ILE A 1030 -25.87 6.61 7.82
N SER A 1031 -26.79 5.64 7.87
CA SER A 1031 -26.65 4.30 7.28
C SER A 1031 -26.11 4.23 5.83
N PRO A 1032 -26.51 5.09 4.88
CA PRO A 1032 -25.97 5.07 3.52
C PRO A 1032 -24.46 5.34 3.45
N ILE A 1033 -23.92 6.13 4.38
CA ILE A 1033 -22.48 6.42 4.45
C ILE A 1033 -21.71 5.11 4.71
N ILE A 1034 -22.25 4.22 5.54
CA ILE A 1034 -21.67 2.91 5.83
C ILE A 1034 -21.58 2.06 4.57
N ASP A 1035 -22.69 1.97 3.82
CA ASP A 1035 -22.75 1.17 2.59
C ASP A 1035 -21.77 1.73 1.54
N LEU A 1036 -21.66 3.06 1.42
CA LEU A 1036 -20.71 3.72 0.51
C LEU A 1036 -19.25 3.50 0.93
N LEU A 1037 -18.93 3.56 2.22
CA LEU A 1037 -17.58 3.31 2.72
C LEU A 1037 -17.16 1.84 2.49
N PHE A 1038 -18.08 0.90 2.71
CA PHE A 1038 -17.84 -0.51 2.40
C PHE A 1038 -17.56 -0.71 0.90
N LEU A 1039 -18.41 -0.17 0.02
CA LEU A 1039 -18.22 -0.24 -1.43
C LEU A 1039 -16.92 0.46 -1.89
N TRP A 1040 -16.56 1.57 -1.26
CA TRP A 1040 -15.32 2.29 -1.51
C TRP A 1040 -14.10 1.45 -1.12
N SER A 1041 -14.11 0.84 0.07
CA SER A 1041 -13.03 -0.05 0.53
C SER A 1041 -12.86 -1.26 -0.39
N LEU A 1042 -13.97 -1.84 -0.86
CA LEU A 1042 -13.97 -2.94 -1.81
C LEU A 1042 -13.45 -2.51 -3.19
N ALA A 1043 -13.84 -1.32 -3.66
CA ALA A 1043 -13.37 -0.77 -4.93
C ALA A 1043 -11.86 -0.48 -4.91
N LEU A 1044 -11.35 0.13 -3.84
CA LEU A 1044 -9.91 0.37 -3.69
C LEU A 1044 -9.10 -0.92 -3.66
N TRP A 1045 -9.55 -1.92 -2.90
CA TRP A 1045 -8.92 -3.25 -2.87
C TRP A 1045 -8.95 -3.93 -4.25
N ALA A 1046 -10.07 -3.83 -4.98
CA ALA A 1046 -10.17 -4.40 -6.33
C ALA A 1046 -9.23 -3.69 -7.31
N LEU A 1047 -9.10 -2.36 -7.21
CA LEU A 1047 -8.17 -1.58 -8.01
C LEU A 1047 -6.71 -1.96 -7.72
N GLU A 1048 -6.35 -2.17 -6.45
CA GLU A 1048 -5.01 -2.65 -6.05
C GLU A 1048 -4.70 -4.02 -6.71
N LYS A 1049 -5.63 -4.98 -6.65
CA LYS A 1049 -5.42 -6.31 -7.25
C LYS A 1049 -5.40 -6.34 -8.77
N LEU A 1050 -6.01 -5.35 -9.42
CA LEU A 1050 -6.03 -5.26 -10.88
C LEU A 1050 -4.77 -4.59 -11.46
N GLN A 1051 -3.85 -4.07 -10.64
CA GLN A 1051 -2.57 -3.46 -11.07
C GLN A 1051 -2.72 -2.51 -12.27
N LEU A 1052 -3.78 -1.68 -12.28
CA LEU A 1052 -4.04 -0.74 -13.37
C LEU A 1052 -2.99 0.38 -13.34
N SER A 1053 -1.98 0.25 -14.20
CA SER A 1053 -0.74 1.04 -14.27
C SER A 1053 -0.87 2.57 -14.43
N TRP A 1054 -2.07 3.10 -14.60
CA TRP A 1054 -2.32 4.55 -14.80
C TRP A 1054 -3.02 5.23 -13.61
N LEU A 1055 -3.40 4.48 -12.58
CA LEU A 1055 -3.98 5.03 -11.35
C LEU A 1055 -2.92 5.04 -10.25
N PRO A 1056 -2.77 6.15 -9.48
CA PRO A 1056 -1.98 6.13 -8.25
C PRO A 1056 -2.50 5.00 -7.37
N THR A 1057 -1.62 4.09 -6.94
CA THR A 1057 -1.92 3.01 -6.00
C THR A 1057 -2.35 3.63 -4.67
N LEU A 1058 -3.66 3.86 -4.52
CA LEU A 1058 -4.26 4.15 -3.23
C LEU A 1058 -4.23 2.85 -2.43
N HIS A 1059 -3.23 2.70 -1.57
CA HIS A 1059 -3.06 1.55 -0.70
C HIS A 1059 -4.23 1.45 0.29
N ALA A 1060 -5.28 0.71 -0.07
CA ALA A 1060 -6.22 0.18 0.91
C ALA A 1060 -5.65 -1.15 1.40
N THR A 1061 -5.23 -1.23 2.65
CA THR A 1061 -4.62 -2.48 3.13
C THR A 1061 -5.66 -3.60 3.08
N THR A 1062 -5.22 -4.83 2.81
CA THR A 1062 -6.11 -6.01 2.93
C THR A 1062 -6.76 -6.08 4.33
N GLY A 1063 -6.08 -5.53 5.36
CA GLY A 1063 -6.63 -5.35 6.70
C GLY A 1063 -7.86 -4.43 6.77
N ASP A 1064 -7.91 -3.34 6.00
CA ASP A 1064 -9.03 -2.40 5.98
C ASP A 1064 -10.29 -3.03 5.37
N LEU A 1065 -10.13 -3.78 4.29
CA LEU A 1065 -11.22 -4.55 3.70
C LEU A 1065 -11.72 -5.62 4.67
N MET A 1066 -10.82 -6.40 5.27
CA MET A 1066 -11.20 -7.46 6.22
C MET A 1066 -11.92 -6.90 7.44
N ARG A 1067 -11.50 -5.73 7.95
CA ARG A 1067 -12.19 -5.02 9.03
C ARG A 1067 -13.59 -4.56 8.59
N SER A 1068 -13.72 -4.01 7.38
CA SER A 1068 -15.01 -3.58 6.83
C SER A 1068 -15.96 -4.76 6.61
N ILE A 1069 -15.46 -5.88 6.10
CA ILE A 1069 -16.20 -7.15 5.96
C ILE A 1069 -16.63 -7.67 7.33
N PHE A 1070 -15.74 -7.68 8.32
CA PHE A 1070 -16.05 -8.14 9.68
C PHE A 1070 -17.22 -7.35 10.28
N PHE A 1071 -17.19 -6.01 10.21
CA PHE A 1071 -18.29 -5.18 10.69
C PHE A 1071 -19.57 -5.37 9.88
N PHE A 1072 -19.47 -5.49 8.56
CA PHE A 1072 -20.61 -5.71 7.68
C PHE A 1072 -21.32 -7.03 7.98
N ILE A 1073 -20.57 -8.13 8.09
CA ILE A 1073 -21.09 -9.45 8.46
C ILE A 1073 -21.68 -9.42 9.87
N GLY A 1074 -20.98 -8.81 10.83
CA GLY A 1074 -21.48 -8.68 12.20
C GLY A 1074 -22.85 -8.00 12.27
N PHE A 1075 -23.02 -6.88 11.55
CA PHE A 1075 -24.31 -6.18 11.47
C PHE A 1075 -25.40 -7.04 10.83
N LEU A 1076 -25.07 -7.76 9.75
CA LEU A 1076 -25.99 -8.65 9.06
C LEU A 1076 -26.43 -9.83 9.95
N LEU A 1077 -25.52 -10.39 10.76
CA LEU A 1077 -25.85 -11.46 11.70
C LEU A 1077 -26.79 -10.98 12.82
N ILE A 1078 -26.53 -9.80 13.40
CA ILE A 1078 -27.42 -9.19 14.41
C ILE A 1078 -28.82 -8.97 13.83
N ASP A 1079 -28.89 -8.50 12.59
CA ASP A 1079 -30.15 -8.24 11.93
C ASP A 1079 -30.94 -9.53 11.64
N VAL A 1080 -30.29 -10.56 11.07
CA VAL A 1080 -30.90 -11.87 10.85
C VAL A 1080 -31.38 -12.47 12.16
N PHE A 1081 -30.58 -12.38 13.22
CA PHE A 1081 -30.97 -12.83 14.56
C PHE A 1081 -32.21 -12.09 15.07
N THR A 1082 -32.28 -10.76 14.86
CA THR A 1082 -33.44 -9.93 15.21
C THR A 1082 -34.69 -10.37 14.45
N CYS A 1083 -34.58 -10.64 13.16
CA CYS A 1083 -35.68 -11.16 12.35
C CYS A 1083 -36.15 -12.54 12.83
N VAL A 1084 -35.22 -13.46 13.10
CA VAL A 1084 -35.53 -14.80 13.62
C VAL A 1084 -36.25 -14.72 14.96
N LEU A 1085 -35.79 -13.85 15.87
CA LEU A 1085 -36.43 -13.63 17.16
C LEU A 1085 -37.86 -13.10 16.99
N ALA A 1086 -38.07 -12.10 16.12
CA ALA A 1086 -39.40 -11.55 15.86
C ALA A 1086 -40.38 -12.62 15.33
N PHE A 1087 -39.91 -13.51 14.44
CA PHE A 1087 -40.72 -14.64 13.93
C PHE A 1087 -41.00 -15.69 15.00
N ALA A 1088 -40.00 -15.99 15.85
CA ALA A 1088 -40.20 -16.89 16.98
C ALA A 1088 -41.26 -16.35 17.97
N LEU A 1089 -41.43 -15.02 18.03
CA LEU A 1089 -42.48 -14.39 18.83
C LEU A 1089 -43.87 -14.53 18.20
N GLU A 1090 -43.99 -14.53 16.86
CA GLU A 1090 -45.26 -14.56 16.11
C GLU A 1090 -45.71 -16.01 15.73
N ARG A 1091 -46.53 -16.65 16.58
CA ARG A 1091 -46.85 -18.10 16.51
C ARG A 1091 -47.59 -18.61 15.26
N LYS A 1092 -48.20 -17.74 14.45
CA LYS A 1092 -49.06 -18.14 13.30
C LYS A 1092 -48.55 -17.66 11.93
N GLU A 1093 -47.30 -17.21 11.87
CA GLU A 1093 -46.75 -16.59 10.67
C GLU A 1093 -45.99 -17.56 9.76
N ASP A 1094 -45.93 -17.25 8.47
CA ASP A 1094 -45.20 -18.04 7.48
C ASP A 1094 -43.69 -17.76 7.54
N TRP A 1095 -42.92 -18.73 8.04
CA TRP A 1095 -41.45 -18.68 8.12
C TRP A 1095 -40.75 -18.56 6.76
N SER A 1096 -41.42 -18.86 5.64
CA SER A 1096 -40.89 -18.65 4.30
C SER A 1096 -40.59 -17.16 3.99
N LEU A 1097 -41.15 -16.24 4.79
CA LEU A 1097 -40.86 -14.80 4.72
C LEU A 1097 -39.45 -14.43 5.21
N LEU A 1098 -38.73 -15.34 5.88
CA LEU A 1098 -37.33 -15.10 6.30
C LEU A 1098 -36.31 -15.31 5.18
N VAL A 1099 -36.60 -16.16 4.19
CA VAL A 1099 -35.72 -16.39 3.02
C VAL A 1099 -35.26 -15.09 2.34
N PRO A 1100 -36.15 -14.10 2.07
CA PRO A 1100 -35.76 -12.86 1.39
C PRO A 1100 -35.06 -11.82 2.28
N VAL A 1101 -34.79 -12.08 3.57
CA VAL A 1101 -34.21 -11.10 4.53
C VAL A 1101 -32.87 -10.55 4.04
N LEU A 1102 -31.97 -11.42 3.57
CA LEU A 1102 -30.65 -10.99 3.10
C LEU A 1102 -30.75 -10.11 1.85
N LEU A 1103 -31.64 -10.46 0.92
CA LEU A 1103 -31.87 -9.69 -0.30
C LEU A 1103 -32.57 -8.34 -0.02
N GLN A 1104 -33.37 -8.26 1.04
CA GLN A 1104 -34.01 -7.02 1.48
C GLN A 1104 -32.98 -5.91 1.73
N ARG A 1105 -31.79 -6.27 2.24
CA ARG A 1105 -30.74 -5.32 2.64
C ARG A 1105 -30.05 -4.63 1.48
N PHE A 1106 -30.10 -5.20 0.28
CA PHE A 1106 -29.47 -4.64 -0.92
C PHE A 1106 -30.44 -3.89 -1.83
N TYR A 1107 -31.76 -4.00 -1.59
CA TYR A 1107 -32.77 -3.34 -2.42
C TYR A 1107 -33.78 -2.51 -1.60
N TYR A 1108 -34.49 -3.14 -0.66
CA TYR A 1108 -35.58 -2.49 0.09
C TYR A 1108 -35.07 -1.34 0.98
N ARG A 1109 -33.92 -1.54 1.63
CA ARG A 1109 -33.29 -0.54 2.51
C ARG A 1109 -32.91 0.74 1.74
N GLN A 1110 -32.47 0.59 0.50
CA GLN A 1110 -32.02 1.65 -0.40
C GLN A 1110 -33.21 2.48 -0.87
N LEU A 1111 -34.36 1.84 -1.10
CA LEU A 1111 -35.62 2.55 -1.31
C LEU A 1111 -36.00 3.40 -0.07
N MET A 1112 -35.78 2.88 1.14
CA MET A 1112 -36.06 3.63 2.38
C MET A 1112 -35.11 4.83 2.56
N TYR A 1113 -33.85 4.74 2.12
CA TYR A 1113 -32.95 5.90 2.09
C TYR A 1113 -33.50 7.02 1.21
N VAL A 1114 -33.94 6.70 -0.01
CA VAL A 1114 -34.56 7.67 -0.93
C VAL A 1114 -35.76 8.34 -0.28
N VAL A 1115 -36.62 7.57 0.38
CA VAL A 1115 -37.79 8.07 1.11
C VAL A 1115 -37.41 9.04 2.22
N LEU A 1116 -36.41 8.69 3.03
CA LEU A 1116 -35.99 9.48 4.17
C LEU A 1116 -35.34 10.81 3.76
N PHE A 1117 -34.38 10.77 2.83
CA PHE A 1117 -33.77 12.00 2.29
C PHE A 1117 -34.80 12.89 1.61
N ARG A 1118 -35.75 12.30 0.88
CA ARG A 1118 -36.86 13.05 0.30
C ARG A 1118 -37.72 13.70 1.38
N SER A 1119 -38.03 13.00 2.47
CA SER A 1119 -38.82 13.52 3.59
C SER A 1119 -38.14 14.72 4.26
N VAL A 1120 -36.84 14.61 4.56
CA VAL A 1120 -36.05 15.71 5.14
C VAL A 1120 -35.97 16.89 4.17
N LYS A 1121 -35.68 16.63 2.89
CA LYS A 1121 -35.62 17.67 1.85
C LYS A 1121 -36.92 18.45 1.73
N GLU A 1122 -38.06 17.77 1.71
CA GLU A 1122 -39.37 18.43 1.61
C GLU A 1122 -39.74 19.17 2.90
N ALA A 1123 -39.30 18.70 4.08
CA ALA A 1123 -39.48 19.40 5.35
C ALA A 1123 -38.69 20.74 5.37
N VAL A 1124 -37.47 20.74 4.82
CA VAL A 1124 -36.67 21.96 4.67
C VAL A 1124 -37.26 22.89 3.60
N ARG A 1125 -37.75 22.34 2.48
CA ARG A 1125 -38.43 23.10 1.40
C ARG A 1125 -39.73 23.75 1.83
N GLY A 1126 -40.44 23.10 2.76
CA GLY A 1126 -41.70 23.57 3.31
C GLY A 1126 -42.86 23.59 2.32
N ARG A 1127 -42.86 22.65 1.36
CA ARG A 1127 -44.00 22.43 0.46
C ARG A 1127 -45.18 21.81 1.20
N PRO A 1128 -46.43 22.09 0.77
CA PRO A 1128 -47.60 21.38 1.31
C PRO A 1128 -47.54 19.91 0.90
N VAL A 1129 -47.82 19.03 1.86
CA VAL A 1129 -47.89 17.58 1.67
C VAL A 1129 -49.27 17.15 2.19
N GLY A 1130 -50.03 16.44 1.36
CA GLY A 1130 -51.39 15.96 1.65
C GLY A 1130 -51.52 14.43 1.52
N TRP A 1131 -52.76 13.93 1.44
CA TRP A 1131 -53.11 12.50 1.49
C TRP A 1131 -52.32 11.65 0.47
N ARG A 1132 -52.16 12.12 -0.77
CA ARG A 1132 -51.44 11.40 -1.84
C ARG A 1132 -49.97 11.81 -2.03
N GLY A 1133 -49.41 12.65 -1.16
CA GLY A 1133 -48.02 13.12 -1.22
C GLY A 1133 -47.91 14.63 -1.43
N VAL A 1134 -46.84 15.08 -2.10
CA VAL A 1134 -46.57 16.51 -2.34
C VAL A 1134 -47.64 17.08 -3.27
N GLU A 1135 -48.35 18.11 -2.82
CA GLU A 1135 -49.42 18.73 -3.62
C GLU A 1135 -48.85 19.63 -4.73
N PRO A 1136 -49.50 19.73 -5.90
CA PRO A 1136 -49.13 20.67 -6.96
C PRO A 1136 -49.13 22.11 -6.44
N GLU A 1137 -48.26 22.96 -6.97
CA GLU A 1137 -48.22 24.38 -6.61
C GLU A 1137 -49.57 25.04 -6.97
N GLY A 1138 -50.27 25.58 -5.97
CA GLY A 1138 -51.39 26.48 -6.22
C GLY A 1138 -50.90 27.76 -6.92
N PRO A 1139 -51.74 28.42 -7.73
CA PRO A 1139 -51.38 29.69 -8.36
C PRO A 1139 -50.97 30.71 -7.27
N PRO A 1140 -49.98 31.57 -7.55
CA PRO A 1140 -49.52 32.57 -6.58
C PRO A 1140 -50.71 33.42 -6.11
N ALA A 1141 -50.82 33.61 -4.80
CA ALA A 1141 -51.86 34.46 -4.24
C ALA A 1141 -51.76 35.88 -4.85
N PRO A 1142 -52.89 36.52 -5.20
CA PRO A 1142 -52.86 37.88 -5.73
C PRO A 1142 -52.17 38.79 -4.73
N THR A 1143 -51.14 39.50 -5.20
CA THR A 1143 -50.43 40.51 -4.42
C THR A 1143 -51.42 41.56 -3.94
N LEU A 1144 -51.67 41.59 -2.63
CA LEU A 1144 -52.37 42.71 -2.00
C LEU A 1144 -51.53 43.98 -2.20
N PRO A 1145 -52.15 45.12 -2.55
CA PRO A 1145 -51.42 46.38 -2.74
C PRO A 1145 -50.67 46.77 -1.46
N GLU A 1146 -49.39 47.11 -1.61
CA GLU A 1146 -48.53 47.56 -0.52
C GLU A 1146 -49.16 48.77 0.19
N ALA A 1147 -49.22 48.69 1.53
CA ALA A 1147 -49.60 49.84 2.36
C ALA A 1147 -48.52 50.93 2.22
N PRO A 1148 -48.90 52.22 2.12
CA PRO A 1148 -47.94 53.30 1.92
C PRO A 1148 -46.95 53.42 3.09
N ALA A 1149 -45.69 53.66 2.73
CA ALA A 1149 -44.56 53.75 3.66
C ALA A 1149 -44.78 54.81 4.75
N LYS A 1150 -44.49 54.46 6.01
CA LYS A 1150 -44.45 55.40 7.13
C LYS A 1150 -43.33 56.44 6.93
N PRO A 1151 -43.54 57.72 7.23
CA PRO A 1151 -42.50 58.74 7.14
C PRO A 1151 -41.35 58.47 8.12
N ALA A 1152 -40.13 58.68 7.67
CA ALA A 1152 -38.91 58.54 8.46
C ALA A 1152 -38.89 59.55 9.62
N ALA A 1153 -38.57 59.06 10.83
CA ALA A 1153 -38.31 59.90 12.00
C ALA A 1153 -36.95 60.58 11.85
N VAL A 1154 -36.95 61.90 11.96
CA VAL A 1154 -35.78 62.78 11.98
C VAL A 1154 -34.98 62.52 13.26
N ALA A 1155 -33.67 62.30 13.12
CA ALA A 1155 -32.73 62.19 14.23
C ALA A 1155 -32.43 63.57 14.83
N GLY A 1156 -32.48 63.68 16.16
CA GLY A 1156 -31.99 64.83 16.92
C GLY A 1156 -30.70 64.46 17.67
N ASN A 1157 -29.65 65.22 17.38
CA ASN A 1157 -28.31 65.35 17.98
C ASN A 1157 -27.41 64.12 18.09
#